data_AF-A0A1Y2TGS3-F1
#
_entry.id   AF-A0A1Y2TGS3-F1
#
_cell.length_a   1.000
_cell.length_b   1.000
_cell.length_c   1.000
_cell.angle_alpha   90.00
_cell.angle_beta   90.00
_cell.angle_gamma   90.00
#
_symmetry.space_group_name_H-M   'P 1'
#
loop_
_entity.id
_entity.type
_entity.pdbx_description
1 polymer ?
#
loop_
_entity_poly.entity_id
_entity_poly.type
_entity_poly.pdbx_seq_one_letter_code
_entity_poly.pdbx_strand_id
1 'polypeptide(L)'
;MTSFTNWVPRKKVAIVGSGSAGIGALWALNRTHHDVYLYEADDRLGGHTNTVEWKKGKFTTLVDTGFIVLNTATYPNFINFLRSVRVNTVPTQMTFGVSRDRGRFEWAGTNLDSIFCQRRNLFSLRMWRLIFDIIRFNQFALDLLKEDDGYSYSSSNGARSMETIGQYLDREGYSETFRNDYLIPMTAAVWSTSPDKCTLEFPAVTLVRFMWNHHLLSTIATRPDWLTLEGGAKSYIDAVMTGFPPNHLFLKTAVKHVTNDPDGRVRLHLENGKTEVFDHVILATHGDQAYQIIKPSATAEEKAILSSFKTSENTCVLHSDLSHLPRRQNAWTAWNYLTVSSPWTGRDVDRVSLTYNMNILQHIPREAFGDVLVTLNPIQEPKPETVQGRYSYSHPLYNPAAIKAQQALPRIQNTRGISYAGAWTKYGFHEDGFSSGLYAAQAHLGAKLPFEFVDSTYSRGKQPKLGLTNLFARLIILIIQIFVIDLMERIFRRRHRRVPPQVNGLDFPSIEPRYTRMNSFYQTSWRSLRASTSSWACASCRRALARAKPSPPRRSIMNSATKKQQQATGAAGAPSMERMAEYYRYKNRTTMYYTLSIILGTVAFSYGSVPMYKMICQTTGWGGQPVRAPGHGPSSSDPDYDPASRLTPVTDARRIRVTFNASVSDILPWKFVPQQREVRVLPGETALAFYTATNKSDSDIIGVATYSVTPAQVAPYFSKIQCFCFEEQRLNAGETVDMPVFFYLDPDLLNDLNMRGINEVTLSYTFFKAKYDNNGNFKGFPTTT
;
A
#
# COMPACT_ATOMS: atom_id res chain seq x y z
N MET A 1 -33.88 -8.38 -45.30
CA MET A 1 -33.09 -8.12 -44.07
C MET A 1 -31.76 -7.53 -44.50
N THR A 2 -31.67 -6.21 -44.57
CA THR A 2 -30.46 -5.47 -44.93
C THR A 2 -29.51 -5.42 -43.74
N SER A 3 -28.36 -6.11 -43.87
CA SER A 3 -27.26 -6.03 -42.92
C SER A 3 -26.61 -4.65 -43.02
N PHE A 4 -26.91 -3.76 -42.07
CA PHE A 4 -26.19 -2.50 -41.91
C PHE A 4 -24.83 -2.80 -41.26
N THR A 5 -23.83 -3.14 -42.05
CA THR A 5 -22.44 -3.04 -41.62
C THR A 5 -22.10 -1.56 -41.49
N ASN A 6 -22.02 -1.05 -40.25
CA ASN A 6 -21.52 0.30 -39.95
C ASN A 6 -20.08 0.44 -40.51
N TRP A 7 -19.96 1.00 -41.70
CA TRP A 7 -18.69 1.26 -42.36
C TRP A 7 -18.10 2.54 -41.76
N VAL A 8 -17.08 2.41 -40.92
CA VAL A 8 -16.32 3.57 -40.45
C VAL A 8 -15.49 4.05 -41.64
N PRO A 9 -15.62 5.30 -42.12
CA PRO A 9 -14.84 5.77 -43.28
C PRO A 9 -13.34 5.75 -42.98
N ARG A 10 -12.53 5.44 -44.00
CA ARG A 10 -11.06 5.57 -43.94
C ARG A 10 -10.70 7.01 -43.63
N LYS A 11 -9.71 7.20 -42.76
CA LYS A 11 -9.23 8.51 -42.29
C LYS A 11 -7.72 8.55 -42.36
N LYS A 12 -7.16 9.70 -42.70
CA LYS A 12 -5.75 10.04 -42.55
C LYS A 12 -5.53 10.57 -41.13
N VAL A 13 -4.74 9.87 -40.32
CA VAL A 13 -4.55 10.13 -38.89
C VAL A 13 -3.10 10.46 -38.60
N ALA A 14 -2.84 11.58 -37.93
CA ALA A 14 -1.52 11.88 -37.37
C ALA A 14 -1.48 11.55 -35.87
N ILE A 15 -0.40 10.92 -35.43
CA ILE A 15 -0.03 10.75 -34.03
C ILE A 15 1.19 11.64 -33.79
N VAL A 16 1.09 12.56 -32.85
CA VAL A 16 2.16 13.51 -32.50
C VAL A 16 2.74 13.11 -31.15
N GLY A 17 3.98 12.64 -31.16
CA GLY A 17 4.68 12.07 -30.00
C GLY A 17 4.69 10.55 -30.04
N SER A 18 5.86 9.95 -29.87
CA SER A 18 6.09 8.49 -29.88
C SER A 18 6.31 7.89 -28.49
N GLY A 19 5.88 8.60 -27.44
CA GLY A 19 5.84 8.06 -26.08
C GLY A 19 4.89 6.86 -25.95
N SER A 20 4.72 6.33 -24.73
CA SER A 20 3.84 5.18 -24.48
C SER A 20 2.41 5.37 -25.01
N ALA A 21 1.85 6.58 -24.90
CA ALA A 21 0.54 6.92 -25.46
C ALA A 21 0.52 6.85 -27.00
N GLY A 22 1.55 7.38 -27.66
CA GLY A 22 1.65 7.38 -29.11
C GLY A 22 1.81 5.97 -29.67
N ILE A 23 2.67 5.16 -29.04
CA ILE A 23 2.86 3.76 -29.42
C ILE A 23 1.60 2.93 -29.16
N GLY A 24 0.90 3.16 -28.06
CA GLY A 24 -0.40 2.53 -27.80
C GLY A 24 -1.43 2.85 -28.87
N ALA A 25 -1.59 4.12 -29.22
CA ALA A 25 -2.49 4.55 -30.30
C ALA A 25 -2.08 3.96 -31.66
N LEU A 26 -0.79 4.00 -31.99
CA LEU A 26 -0.24 3.45 -33.23
C LEU A 26 -0.54 1.96 -33.35
N TRP A 27 -0.23 1.18 -32.32
CA TRP A 27 -0.45 -0.26 -32.33
C TRP A 27 -1.92 -0.62 -32.54
N ALA A 28 -2.84 0.09 -31.87
CA ALA A 28 -4.27 -0.12 -32.03
C ALA A 28 -4.77 0.25 -33.43
N LEU A 29 -4.26 1.35 -34.02
CA LEU A 29 -4.69 1.83 -35.33
C LEU A 29 -4.04 1.11 -36.50
N ASN A 30 -2.82 0.58 -36.35
CA ASN A 30 -2.09 -0.11 -37.44
C ASN A 30 -2.82 -1.37 -37.94
N ARG A 31 -3.82 -1.87 -37.19
CA ARG A 31 -4.67 -3.00 -37.56
C ARG A 31 -6.01 -2.59 -38.17
N THR A 32 -6.16 -1.31 -38.51
CA THR A 32 -7.38 -0.74 -39.07
C THR A 32 -7.16 -0.32 -40.53
N HIS A 33 -8.23 0.11 -41.18
CA HIS A 33 -8.20 0.66 -42.55
C HIS A 33 -7.71 2.11 -42.62
N HIS A 34 -7.37 2.75 -41.49
CA HIS A 34 -6.90 4.13 -41.43
C HIS A 34 -5.44 4.27 -41.88
N ASP A 35 -5.11 5.43 -42.47
CA ASP A 35 -3.73 5.78 -42.82
C ASP A 35 -3.07 6.53 -41.65
N VAL A 36 -2.17 5.86 -40.94
CA VAL A 36 -1.57 6.38 -39.71
C VAL A 36 -0.16 6.89 -39.98
N TYR A 37 0.13 8.10 -39.47
CA TYR A 37 1.43 8.77 -39.57
C TYR A 37 1.91 9.13 -38.16
N LEU A 38 3.18 8.86 -37.85
CA LEU A 38 3.78 9.14 -36.55
C LEU A 38 4.83 10.24 -36.66
N TYR A 39 4.68 11.29 -35.88
CA TYR A 39 5.61 12.41 -35.78
C TYR A 39 6.31 12.40 -34.42
N GLU A 40 7.63 12.47 -34.42
CA GLU A 40 8.46 12.55 -33.22
C GLU A 40 9.47 13.69 -33.36
N ALA A 41 9.61 14.49 -32.29
CA ALA A 41 10.52 15.62 -32.25
C ALA A 41 11.97 15.17 -32.05
N ASP A 42 12.18 14.08 -31.30
CA ASP A 42 13.50 13.48 -31.10
C ASP A 42 13.97 12.62 -32.29
N ASP A 43 15.23 12.21 -32.23
CA ASP A 43 15.86 11.29 -33.19
C ASP A 43 15.62 9.81 -32.88
N ARG A 44 14.83 9.53 -31.83
CA ARG A 44 14.49 8.19 -31.36
C ARG A 44 13.01 8.10 -30.99
N LEU A 45 12.49 6.89 -31.00
CA LEU A 45 11.16 6.59 -30.50
C LEU A 45 11.14 6.40 -28.97
N GLY A 46 9.95 6.52 -28.38
CA GLY A 46 9.66 6.05 -27.03
C GLY A 46 9.58 7.13 -25.96
N GLY A 47 10.16 8.31 -26.19
CA GLY A 47 10.18 9.39 -25.18
C GLY A 47 10.75 8.90 -23.85
N HIS A 48 9.92 8.82 -22.80
CA HIS A 48 10.32 8.30 -21.49
C HIS A 48 10.69 6.81 -21.50
N THR A 49 10.23 6.03 -22.48
CA THR A 49 10.75 4.68 -22.72
C THR A 49 12.13 4.82 -23.37
N ASN A 50 13.18 4.63 -22.58
CA ASN A 50 14.55 4.80 -23.03
C ASN A 50 15.43 3.66 -22.51
N THR A 51 15.90 2.84 -23.44
CA THR A 51 16.84 1.75 -23.20
C THR A 51 18.15 2.07 -23.91
N VAL A 52 19.26 2.06 -23.18
CA VAL A 52 20.57 2.49 -23.67
C VAL A 52 21.63 1.43 -23.40
N GLU A 53 22.74 1.47 -24.14
CA GLU A 53 23.85 0.54 -23.92
C GLU A 53 24.72 0.96 -22.73
N TRP A 54 25.01 0.01 -21.83
CA TRP A 54 26.06 0.09 -20.83
C TRP A 54 27.26 -0.76 -21.24
N LYS A 55 28.47 -0.21 -21.12
CA LYS A 55 29.71 -0.86 -21.56
C LYS A 55 30.66 -1.09 -20.39
N LYS A 56 31.18 -2.31 -20.24
CA LYS A 56 32.24 -2.65 -19.27
C LYS A 56 33.31 -3.47 -19.98
N GLY A 57 34.42 -2.82 -20.35
CA GLY A 57 35.45 -3.47 -21.16
C GLY A 57 34.90 -3.86 -22.53
N LYS A 58 34.92 -5.18 -22.84
CA LYS A 58 34.36 -5.73 -24.09
C LYS A 58 32.89 -6.13 -24.00
N PHE A 59 32.31 -6.14 -22.80
CA PHE A 59 30.93 -6.56 -22.57
C PHE A 59 29.97 -5.38 -22.66
N THR A 60 28.80 -5.61 -23.24
CA THR A 60 27.71 -4.63 -23.30
C THR A 60 26.41 -5.25 -22.78
N THR A 61 25.56 -4.42 -22.18
CA THR A 61 24.19 -4.78 -21.79
C THR A 61 23.26 -3.59 -22.01
N LEU A 62 21.96 -3.86 -22.12
CA LEU A 62 20.94 -2.83 -22.22
C LEU A 62 20.44 -2.41 -20.83
N VAL A 63 20.23 -1.12 -20.64
CA VAL A 63 19.78 -0.52 -19.38
C VAL A 63 18.64 0.46 -19.64
N ASP A 64 17.54 0.27 -18.94
CA ASP A 64 16.41 1.19 -18.95
C ASP A 64 16.69 2.38 -18.03
N THR A 65 16.59 3.59 -18.57
CA THR A 65 16.88 4.84 -17.82
C THR A 65 15.63 5.67 -17.53
N GLY A 66 14.47 5.25 -18.04
CA GLY A 66 13.18 5.89 -17.84
C GLY A 66 12.13 4.90 -17.33
N PHE A 67 11.34 4.32 -18.23
CA PHE A 67 10.43 3.24 -17.84
C PHE A 67 11.17 1.92 -17.62
N ILE A 68 11.17 1.41 -16.37
CA ILE A 68 11.95 0.23 -15.95
C ILE A 68 11.06 -0.93 -15.49
N VAL A 69 10.00 -0.64 -14.73
CA VAL A 69 9.17 -1.66 -14.07
C VAL A 69 7.68 -1.39 -14.19
N LEU A 70 6.90 -2.47 -14.10
CA LEU A 70 5.45 -2.47 -14.02
C LEU A 70 4.98 -3.45 -12.94
N ASN A 71 3.71 -3.38 -12.55
CA ASN A 71 3.12 -4.35 -11.61
C ASN A 71 1.83 -4.94 -12.17
N THR A 72 1.52 -6.18 -11.78
CA THR A 72 0.38 -6.94 -12.31
C THR A 72 -0.99 -6.37 -11.95
N ALA A 73 -1.10 -5.57 -10.89
CA ALA A 73 -2.36 -5.03 -10.41
C ALA A 73 -2.79 -3.72 -11.10
N THR A 74 -1.85 -2.88 -11.54
CA THR A 74 -2.15 -1.55 -12.07
C THR A 74 -1.77 -1.36 -13.54
N TYR A 75 -1.31 -2.42 -14.23
CA TYR A 75 -0.95 -2.41 -15.66
C TYR A 75 -1.76 -3.40 -16.51
N PRO A 76 -3.10 -3.49 -16.36
CA PRO A 76 -3.88 -4.53 -17.04
C PRO A 76 -3.81 -4.43 -18.57
N ASN A 77 -3.90 -3.23 -19.15
CA ASN A 77 -3.91 -3.08 -20.61
C ASN A 77 -2.51 -3.27 -21.19
N PHE A 78 -1.48 -2.70 -20.55
CA PHE A 78 -0.11 -2.86 -21.02
C PHE A 78 0.35 -4.32 -20.96
N ILE A 79 0.03 -5.07 -19.90
CA ILE A 79 0.36 -6.50 -19.82
C ILE A 79 -0.35 -7.31 -20.90
N ASN A 80 -1.65 -7.06 -21.14
CA ASN A 80 -2.39 -7.75 -22.20
C ASN A 80 -1.84 -7.42 -23.59
N PHE A 81 -1.38 -6.19 -23.79
CA PHE A 81 -0.66 -5.78 -24.99
C PHE A 81 0.67 -6.54 -25.14
N LEU A 82 1.52 -6.56 -24.11
CA LEU A 82 2.82 -7.25 -24.17
C LEU A 82 2.66 -8.73 -24.53
N ARG A 83 1.66 -9.41 -23.97
CA ARG A 83 1.29 -10.77 -24.36
C ARG A 83 0.89 -10.88 -25.84
N SER A 84 0.14 -9.90 -26.34
CA SER A 84 -0.33 -9.85 -27.73
C SER A 84 0.81 -9.64 -28.73
N VAL A 85 1.87 -8.93 -28.35
CA VAL A 85 3.07 -8.71 -29.17
C VAL A 85 4.22 -9.66 -28.84
N ARG A 86 4.01 -10.63 -27.94
CA ARG A 86 4.99 -11.64 -27.51
C ARG A 86 6.29 -11.03 -26.94
N VAL A 87 6.16 -9.96 -26.16
CA VAL A 87 7.27 -9.38 -25.41
C VAL A 87 7.25 -9.95 -24.00
N ASN A 88 8.34 -10.58 -23.59
CA ASN A 88 8.44 -11.26 -22.31
C ASN A 88 8.64 -10.28 -21.15
N THR A 89 8.07 -10.64 -20.01
CA THR A 89 8.25 -9.95 -18.74
C THR A 89 8.85 -10.91 -17.72
N VAL A 90 9.78 -10.44 -16.90
CA VAL A 90 10.41 -11.22 -15.84
C VAL A 90 10.11 -10.62 -14.46
N PRO A 91 9.92 -11.42 -13.41
CA PRO A 91 9.77 -10.93 -12.05
C PRO A 91 10.95 -10.08 -11.61
N THR A 92 10.69 -9.01 -10.87
CA THR A 92 11.71 -8.11 -10.31
C THR A 92 11.31 -7.62 -8.92
N GLN A 93 12.23 -6.97 -8.23
CA GLN A 93 12.02 -6.42 -6.91
C GLN A 93 11.84 -4.90 -6.98
N MET A 94 10.84 -4.39 -6.26
CA MET A 94 10.64 -2.95 -6.04
C MET A 94 10.81 -2.65 -4.55
N THR A 95 12.05 -2.74 -4.09
CA THR A 95 12.41 -2.49 -2.70
C THR A 95 12.82 -1.05 -2.51
N PHE A 96 12.47 -0.46 -1.37
CA PHE A 96 12.68 0.96 -1.08
C PHE A 96 13.52 1.16 0.18
N GLY A 97 14.42 2.13 0.13
CA GLY A 97 15.30 2.52 1.23
C GLY A 97 15.56 4.01 1.24
N VAL A 98 15.85 4.54 2.43
CA VAL A 98 16.15 5.95 2.66
C VAL A 98 17.51 6.07 3.32
N SER A 99 18.38 6.94 2.79
CA SER A 99 19.60 7.38 3.44
C SER A 99 19.61 8.90 3.60
N ARG A 100 19.72 9.35 4.85
CA ARG A 100 19.70 10.76 5.23
C ARG A 100 21.06 11.19 5.79
N ASP A 101 21.45 12.42 5.44
CA ASP A 101 22.68 13.09 5.89
C ASP A 101 23.91 12.22 5.68
N ARG A 102 24.05 11.67 4.46
CA ARG A 102 25.19 10.82 4.08
C ARG A 102 25.35 9.61 5.02
N GLY A 103 24.24 8.94 5.33
CA GLY A 103 24.22 7.72 6.13
C GLY A 103 24.18 7.90 7.65
N ARG A 104 23.88 9.12 8.14
CA ARG A 104 23.61 9.38 9.56
C ARG A 104 22.39 8.60 10.03
N PHE A 105 21.35 8.56 9.19
CA PHE A 105 20.15 7.77 9.40
C PHE A 105 19.86 6.99 8.11
N GLU A 106 19.66 5.67 8.26
CA GLU A 106 19.38 4.76 7.16
C GLU A 106 18.36 3.72 7.61
N TRP A 107 17.44 3.35 6.72
CA TRP A 107 16.57 2.20 6.86
C TRP A 107 16.12 1.73 5.48
N ALA A 108 15.81 0.46 5.35
CA ALA A 108 15.23 -0.11 4.14
C ALA A 108 14.17 -1.16 4.45
N GLY A 109 13.18 -1.28 3.57
CA GLY A 109 12.00 -2.13 3.77
C GLY A 109 12.11 -3.57 3.25
N THR A 110 13.31 -4.13 3.07
CA THR A 110 13.51 -5.49 2.54
C THR A 110 13.25 -6.58 3.58
N ASN A 111 13.78 -6.42 4.79
CA ASN A 111 13.61 -7.36 5.90
C ASN A 111 13.88 -6.66 7.26
N LEU A 112 13.78 -7.38 8.38
CA LEU A 112 14.05 -6.80 9.70
C LEU A 112 15.51 -6.34 9.86
N ASP A 113 16.46 -7.02 9.21
CA ASP A 113 17.87 -6.65 9.26
C ASP A 113 18.14 -5.30 8.59
N SER A 114 17.49 -5.05 7.45
CA SER A 114 17.60 -3.82 6.68
C SER A 114 16.87 -2.64 7.33
N ILE A 115 15.73 -2.90 7.99
CA ILE A 115 15.03 -1.89 8.80
C ILE A 115 15.94 -1.42 9.93
N PHE A 116 16.60 -2.36 10.61
CA PHE A 116 17.57 -2.09 11.68
C PHE A 116 19.01 -2.21 11.18
N CYS A 117 19.29 -1.72 9.96
CA CYS A 117 20.65 -1.70 9.40
C CYS A 117 21.63 -0.93 10.31
N GLN A 118 21.09 0.00 11.11
CA GLN A 118 21.75 0.61 12.26
C GLN A 118 21.22 -0.04 13.55
N ARG A 119 21.95 -1.01 14.12
CA ARG A 119 21.52 -1.74 15.34
C ARG A 119 21.12 -0.86 16.51
N ARG A 120 21.75 0.31 16.68
CA ARG A 120 21.38 1.32 17.69
C ARG A 120 19.91 1.78 17.59
N ASN A 121 19.29 1.68 16.41
CA ASN A 121 17.90 2.07 16.19
C ASN A 121 16.91 1.10 16.84
N LEU A 122 17.33 -0.11 17.25
CA LEU A 122 16.51 -1.02 18.07
C LEU A 122 16.11 -0.38 19.41
N PHE A 123 16.95 0.52 19.93
CA PHE A 123 16.69 1.25 21.18
C PHE A 123 16.20 2.68 20.94
N SER A 124 15.94 3.06 19.69
CA SER A 124 15.49 4.40 19.34
C SER A 124 13.97 4.48 19.37
N LEU A 125 13.42 5.24 20.33
CA LEU A 125 11.98 5.55 20.38
C LEU A 125 11.50 6.21 19.08
N ARG A 126 12.36 6.99 18.42
CA ARG A 126 12.07 7.63 17.13
C ARG A 126 11.85 6.58 16.02
N MET A 127 12.66 5.53 15.99
CA MET A 127 12.52 4.44 15.02
C MET A 127 11.23 3.64 15.25
N TRP A 128 10.93 3.31 16.50
CA TRP A 128 9.68 2.62 16.82
C TRP A 128 8.44 3.48 16.54
N ARG A 129 8.51 4.80 16.78
CA ARG A 129 7.45 5.74 16.39
C ARG A 129 7.24 5.77 14.87
N LEU A 130 8.33 5.76 14.09
CA LEU A 130 8.27 5.65 12.62
C LEU A 130 7.55 4.37 12.19
N ILE A 131 7.99 3.20 12.69
CA ILE A 131 7.39 1.91 12.34
C ILE A 131 5.90 1.88 12.71
N PHE A 132 5.57 2.34 13.91
CA PHE A 132 4.19 2.42 14.37
C PHE A 132 3.33 3.31 13.45
N ASP A 133 3.83 4.48 13.09
CA ASP A 133 3.11 5.42 12.21
C ASP A 133 2.94 4.87 10.79
N ILE A 134 3.90 4.11 10.25
CA ILE A 134 3.75 3.40 8.98
C ILE A 134 2.59 2.40 9.05
N ILE A 135 2.55 1.58 10.10
CA ILE A 135 1.50 0.58 10.30
C ILE A 135 0.13 1.27 10.50
N ARG A 136 0.10 2.34 11.30
CA ARG A 136 -1.09 3.15 11.53
C ARG A 136 -1.59 3.78 10.23
N PHE A 137 -0.72 4.40 9.45
CA PHE A 137 -1.09 5.03 8.18
C PHE A 137 -1.68 4.01 7.20
N ASN A 138 -1.03 2.85 7.04
CA ASN A 138 -1.52 1.78 6.17
C ASN A 138 -2.94 1.32 6.52
N GLN A 139 -3.32 1.37 7.80
CA GLN A 139 -4.65 0.98 8.25
C GLN A 139 -5.68 2.11 8.21
N PHE A 140 -5.33 3.31 8.66
CA PHE A 140 -6.28 4.42 8.87
C PHE A 140 -6.40 5.37 7.69
N ALA A 141 -5.37 5.50 6.83
CA ALA A 141 -5.45 6.34 5.64
C ALA A 141 -6.57 5.89 4.69
N LEU A 142 -6.87 4.59 4.67
CA LEU A 142 -7.97 3.98 3.89
C LEU A 142 -9.35 4.60 4.19
N ASP A 143 -9.54 5.24 5.33
CA ASP A 143 -10.82 5.90 5.66
C ASP A 143 -11.09 7.12 4.76
N LEU A 144 -10.03 7.75 4.22
CA LEU A 144 -10.16 8.80 3.20
C LEU A 144 -10.85 8.31 1.91
N LEU A 145 -10.84 7.00 1.66
CA LEU A 145 -11.43 6.40 0.46
C LEU A 145 -12.89 5.94 0.66
N LYS A 146 -13.39 5.95 1.90
CA LYS A 146 -14.80 5.59 2.22
C LYS A 146 -15.78 6.72 1.93
N GLU A 147 -15.31 7.96 2.04
CA GLU A 147 -16.09 9.18 1.77
C GLU A 147 -15.98 9.63 0.29
N ASP A 148 -15.29 8.85 -0.56
CA ASP A 148 -15.13 9.15 -1.99
C ASP A 148 -16.23 8.43 -2.79
N ASP A 149 -17.26 9.20 -3.16
CA ASP A 149 -18.42 8.72 -3.93
C ASP A 149 -18.09 8.47 -5.42
N GLY A 150 -16.84 8.66 -5.83
CA GLY A 150 -16.41 8.53 -7.23
C GLY A 150 -16.82 9.75 -8.03
N TYR A 151 -15.83 10.56 -8.42
CA TYR A 151 -15.92 11.67 -9.37
C TYR A 151 -16.86 12.85 -9.04
N SER A 152 -17.72 12.78 -8.03
CA SER A 152 -18.56 13.91 -7.63
C SER A 152 -17.96 14.67 -6.45
N TYR A 153 -17.22 15.73 -6.75
CA TYR A 153 -16.86 16.79 -5.79
C TYR A 153 -18.06 17.72 -5.49
N SER A 154 -19.28 17.40 -5.94
CA SER A 154 -20.43 18.30 -5.87
C SER A 154 -21.31 18.14 -4.62
N SER A 155 -20.95 17.27 -3.68
CA SER A 155 -21.63 17.24 -2.37
C SER A 155 -20.95 18.22 -1.42
N SER A 156 -21.68 18.68 -0.40
CA SER A 156 -21.32 19.69 0.61
C SER A 156 -20.03 19.44 1.43
N ASN A 157 -19.21 18.45 1.06
CA ASN A 157 -17.96 18.03 1.70
C ASN A 157 -16.68 18.39 0.89
N GLY A 158 -16.77 19.23 -0.16
CA GLY A 158 -15.65 19.56 -1.05
C GLY A 158 -14.36 20.10 -0.40
N ALA A 159 -14.40 20.51 0.87
CA ALA A 159 -13.22 20.93 1.63
C ALA A 159 -12.32 19.74 2.05
N ARG A 160 -12.87 18.54 2.27
CA ARG A 160 -12.09 17.36 2.70
C ARG A 160 -11.34 16.69 1.56
N SER A 161 -11.91 16.70 0.36
CA SER A 161 -11.31 16.05 -0.81
C SER A 161 -10.14 16.85 -1.42
N MET A 162 -10.02 18.13 -1.07
CA MET A 162 -8.87 18.99 -1.42
C MET A 162 -7.87 19.18 -0.26
N GLU A 163 -8.06 18.48 0.87
CA GLU A 163 -7.08 18.49 1.96
C GLU A 163 -5.73 17.95 1.44
N THR A 164 -4.66 18.70 1.69
CA THR A 164 -3.31 18.29 1.27
C THR A 164 -2.82 17.17 2.17
N ILE A 165 -1.86 16.36 1.70
CA ILE A 165 -1.28 15.32 2.56
C ILE A 165 -0.66 15.91 3.82
N GLY A 166 -0.01 17.07 3.75
CA GLY A 166 0.54 17.76 4.93
C GLY A 166 -0.53 18.04 6.00
N GLN A 167 -1.66 18.62 5.59
CA GLN A 167 -2.79 18.94 6.47
C GLN A 167 -3.41 17.69 7.10
N TYR A 168 -3.58 16.63 6.32
CA TYR A 168 -4.05 15.34 6.83
C TYR A 168 -3.14 14.80 7.94
N LEU A 169 -1.82 14.85 7.73
CA LEU A 169 -0.85 14.35 8.70
C LEU A 169 -0.85 15.14 10.00
N ASP A 170 -0.96 16.47 9.92
CA ASP A 170 -1.06 17.35 11.10
C ASP A 170 -2.35 17.08 11.88
N ARG A 171 -3.47 16.96 11.17
CA ARG A 171 -4.79 16.71 11.77
C ARG A 171 -4.84 15.38 12.53
N GLU A 172 -4.22 14.34 11.98
CA GLU A 172 -4.18 13.00 12.57
C GLU A 172 -3.03 12.81 13.59
N GLY A 173 -2.11 13.76 13.72
CA GLY A 173 -1.00 13.71 14.68
C GLY A 173 0.06 12.64 14.35
N TYR A 174 0.41 12.52 13.08
CA TYR A 174 1.55 11.69 12.66
C TYR A 174 2.88 12.37 13.02
N SER A 175 3.92 11.57 13.31
CA SER A 175 5.22 12.13 13.69
C SER A 175 5.97 12.77 12.51
N GLU A 176 6.81 13.76 12.83
CA GLU A 176 7.76 14.35 11.87
C GLU A 176 8.73 13.31 11.28
N THR A 177 9.03 12.24 12.01
CA THR A 177 9.87 11.15 11.49
C THR A 177 9.12 10.36 10.43
N PHE A 178 7.86 10.01 10.65
CA PHE A 178 7.03 9.37 9.63
C PHE A 178 6.89 10.23 8.36
N ARG A 179 6.61 11.52 8.55
CA ARG A 179 6.50 12.50 7.47
C ARG A 179 7.79 12.56 6.65
N ASN A 180 8.91 12.89 7.29
CA ASN A 180 10.15 13.24 6.60
C ASN A 180 11.00 12.02 6.21
N ASP A 181 10.91 10.91 6.95
CA ASP A 181 11.78 9.74 6.76
C ASP A 181 11.09 8.56 6.06
N TYR A 182 9.79 8.65 5.78
CA TYR A 182 9.03 7.63 5.04
C TYR A 182 8.10 8.21 3.97
N LEU A 183 7.06 8.95 4.36
CA LEU A 183 5.96 9.25 3.45
C LEU A 183 6.36 10.25 2.35
N ILE A 184 7.07 11.30 2.72
CA ILE A 184 7.61 12.28 1.76
C ILE A 184 8.63 11.60 0.84
N PRO A 185 9.68 10.90 1.34
CA PRO A 185 10.60 10.15 0.48
C PRO A 185 9.91 9.20 -0.51
N MET A 186 8.93 8.42 -0.03
CA MET A 186 8.17 7.48 -0.86
C MET A 186 7.42 8.23 -1.97
N THR A 187 6.68 9.28 -1.61
CA THR A 187 5.86 10.02 -2.58
C THR A 187 6.73 10.79 -3.58
N ALA A 188 7.80 11.41 -3.10
CA ALA A 188 8.77 12.11 -3.92
C ALA A 188 9.49 11.16 -4.90
N ALA A 189 9.81 9.94 -4.48
CA ALA A 189 10.40 8.93 -5.35
C ALA A 189 9.42 8.47 -6.45
N VAL A 190 8.15 8.23 -6.08
CA VAL A 190 7.12 7.74 -7.00
C VAL A 190 6.81 8.75 -8.13
N TRP A 191 6.73 10.05 -7.82
CA TRP A 191 6.41 11.08 -8.81
C TRP A 191 7.61 11.91 -9.28
N SER A 192 8.83 11.57 -8.83
CA SER A 192 10.06 12.32 -9.14
C SER A 192 9.87 13.85 -9.01
N THR A 193 9.23 14.27 -7.91
CA THR A 193 8.88 15.67 -7.64
C THR A 193 9.44 16.13 -6.30
N SER A 194 9.68 17.44 -6.14
CA SER A 194 10.30 17.95 -4.92
C SER A 194 9.44 17.68 -3.66
N PRO A 195 10.06 17.38 -2.51
CA PRO A 195 9.37 17.09 -1.25
C PRO A 195 8.33 18.11 -0.82
N ASP A 196 8.64 19.40 -0.97
CA ASP A 196 7.77 20.52 -0.60
C ASP A 196 6.52 20.57 -1.47
N LYS A 197 6.67 20.43 -2.79
CA LYS A 197 5.54 20.41 -3.73
C LYS A 197 4.62 19.23 -3.44
N CYS A 198 5.22 18.07 -3.19
CA CYS A 198 4.49 16.87 -2.79
C CYS A 198 3.68 17.09 -1.50
N THR A 199 4.25 17.73 -0.47
CA THR A 199 3.59 17.86 0.84
C THR A 199 2.53 18.95 0.84
N LEU A 200 2.79 20.06 0.15
CA LEU A 200 1.98 21.27 0.16
C LEU A 200 0.86 21.26 -0.88
N GLU A 201 1.04 20.58 -2.01
CA GLU A 201 0.11 20.67 -3.14
C GLU A 201 -0.62 19.37 -3.45
N PHE A 202 -0.15 18.21 -2.98
CA PHE A 202 -0.72 16.92 -3.37
C PHE A 202 -1.97 16.57 -2.53
N PRO A 203 -3.13 16.32 -3.17
CA PRO A 203 -4.35 15.96 -2.44
C PRO A 203 -4.22 14.60 -1.73
N ALA A 204 -4.59 14.53 -0.45
CA ALA A 204 -4.44 13.33 0.38
C ALA A 204 -5.23 12.13 -0.19
N VAL A 205 -6.45 12.35 -0.67
CA VAL A 205 -7.29 11.30 -1.28
C VAL A 205 -6.61 10.69 -2.50
N THR A 206 -6.05 11.53 -3.38
CA THR A 206 -5.34 11.08 -4.59
C THR A 206 -4.14 10.21 -4.23
N LEU A 207 -3.34 10.64 -3.23
CA LEU A 207 -2.17 9.88 -2.79
C LEU A 207 -2.58 8.53 -2.19
N VAL A 208 -3.55 8.53 -1.29
CA VAL A 208 -4.00 7.30 -0.62
C VAL A 208 -4.66 6.35 -1.62
N ARG A 209 -5.42 6.86 -2.58
CA ARG A 209 -5.99 6.05 -3.68
C ARG A 209 -4.89 5.39 -4.48
N PHE A 210 -3.87 6.15 -4.88
CA PHE A 210 -2.70 5.62 -5.58
C PHE A 210 -2.00 4.53 -4.77
N MET A 211 -1.66 4.82 -3.51
CA MET A 211 -0.95 3.88 -2.63
C MET A 211 -1.80 2.62 -2.36
N TRP A 212 -3.13 2.74 -2.29
CA TRP A 212 -4.03 1.61 -2.15
C TRP A 212 -4.01 0.72 -3.41
N ASN A 213 -4.20 1.31 -4.59
CA ASN A 213 -4.19 0.61 -5.87
C ASN A 213 -2.85 -0.10 -6.14
N HIS A 214 -1.74 0.51 -5.75
CA HIS A 214 -0.38 -0.03 -5.92
C HIS A 214 0.09 -0.90 -4.76
N HIS A 215 -0.81 -1.27 -3.82
CA HIS A 215 -0.52 -2.12 -2.66
C HIS A 215 0.59 -1.57 -1.72
N LEU A 216 0.86 -0.27 -1.76
CA LEU A 216 1.80 0.42 -0.86
C LEU A 216 1.24 0.61 0.55
N LEU A 217 -0.08 0.47 0.74
CA LEU A 217 -0.75 0.50 2.07
C LEU A 217 -0.97 -0.90 2.68
N SER A 218 -0.27 -1.94 2.21
CA SER A 218 -0.52 -3.31 2.65
C SER A 218 0.66 -3.88 3.46
N THR A 219 0.42 -4.12 4.75
CA THR A 219 1.34 -4.84 5.65
C THR A 219 1.07 -6.35 5.71
N ILE A 220 -0.14 -6.80 5.36
CA ILE A 220 -0.61 -8.19 5.58
C ILE A 220 -1.18 -8.84 4.30
N ALA A 221 -1.43 -8.07 3.24
CA ALA A 221 -1.95 -8.60 1.98
C ALA A 221 -0.83 -9.02 1.02
N THR A 222 -1.12 -10.01 0.17
CA THR A 222 -0.30 -10.38 -0.99
C THR A 222 0.03 -9.13 -1.80
N ARG A 223 1.33 -8.86 -1.96
CA ARG A 223 1.81 -7.78 -2.83
C ARG A 223 1.78 -8.28 -4.28
N PRO A 224 1.35 -7.46 -5.25
CA PRO A 224 1.38 -7.83 -6.64
C PRO A 224 2.83 -8.00 -7.08
N ASP A 225 3.06 -8.95 -7.99
CA ASP A 225 4.36 -9.15 -8.59
C ASP A 225 4.77 -7.91 -9.37
N TRP A 226 6.01 -7.47 -9.13
CA TRP A 226 6.68 -6.48 -9.94
C TRP A 226 7.38 -7.19 -11.08
N LEU A 227 7.30 -6.60 -12.28
CA LEU A 227 7.83 -7.13 -13.51
C LEU A 227 8.73 -6.08 -14.19
N THR A 228 9.74 -6.54 -14.92
CA THR A 228 10.50 -5.76 -15.89
C THR A 228 10.47 -6.47 -17.25
N LEU A 229 10.86 -5.79 -18.33
CA LEU A 229 10.85 -6.37 -19.68
C LEU A 229 12.19 -7.06 -19.95
N GLU A 230 12.12 -8.30 -20.43
CA GLU A 230 13.31 -9.01 -20.89
C GLU A 230 13.89 -8.30 -22.12
N GLY A 231 15.18 -7.96 -22.09
CA GLY A 231 15.83 -7.15 -23.14
C GLY A 231 15.55 -5.65 -23.07
N GLY A 232 14.91 -5.16 -22.00
CA GLY A 232 14.64 -3.75 -21.76
C GLY A 232 13.37 -3.24 -22.44
N ALA A 233 12.94 -2.04 -22.04
CA ALA A 233 11.65 -1.49 -22.43
C ALA A 233 11.55 -1.13 -23.93
N LYS A 234 12.66 -0.92 -24.64
CA LYS A 234 12.68 -0.71 -26.09
C LYS A 234 12.08 -1.89 -26.87
N SER A 235 12.12 -3.10 -26.32
CA SER A 235 11.62 -4.34 -26.97
C SER A 235 10.17 -4.22 -27.48
N TYR A 236 9.26 -3.60 -26.73
CA TYR A 236 7.86 -3.47 -27.17
C TYR A 236 7.69 -2.43 -28.28
N ILE A 237 8.56 -1.40 -28.32
CA ILE A 237 8.56 -0.43 -29.41
C ILE A 237 9.02 -1.12 -30.68
N ASP A 238 10.12 -1.88 -30.62
CA ASP A 238 10.62 -2.65 -31.76
C ASP A 238 9.56 -3.61 -32.31
N ALA A 239 8.82 -4.29 -31.42
CA ALA A 239 7.73 -5.17 -31.79
C ALA A 239 6.57 -4.44 -32.51
N VAL A 240 6.21 -3.22 -32.07
CA VAL A 240 5.15 -2.42 -32.72
C VAL A 240 5.61 -1.87 -34.07
N MET A 241 6.87 -1.47 -34.17
CA MET A 241 7.43 -0.87 -35.39
C MET A 241 7.78 -1.90 -36.47
N THR A 242 7.76 -3.19 -36.14
CA THR A 242 7.97 -4.27 -37.09
C THR A 242 6.92 -4.22 -38.20
N GLY A 243 7.36 -3.93 -39.43
CA GLY A 243 6.49 -3.80 -40.60
C GLY A 243 5.76 -2.45 -40.73
N PHE A 244 6.04 -1.47 -39.86
CA PHE A 244 5.48 -0.12 -40.01
C PHE A 244 6.14 0.61 -41.20
N PRO A 245 5.36 1.26 -42.09
CA PRO A 245 5.92 1.91 -43.30
C PRO A 245 6.92 3.03 -42.93
N PRO A 246 8.18 2.98 -43.39
CA PRO A 246 9.18 4.00 -43.06
C PRO A 246 8.79 5.41 -43.53
N ASN A 247 8.04 5.53 -44.62
CA ASN A 247 7.53 6.79 -45.16
C ASN A 247 6.37 7.38 -44.35
N HIS A 248 5.85 6.67 -43.34
CA HIS A 248 4.83 7.15 -42.41
C HIS A 248 5.42 7.50 -41.03
N LEU A 249 6.74 7.34 -40.87
CA LEU A 249 7.46 7.69 -39.65
C LEU A 249 8.32 8.95 -39.89
N PHE A 250 8.11 9.98 -39.08
CA PHE A 250 8.85 11.24 -39.15
C PHE A 250 9.56 11.53 -37.83
N LEU A 251 10.82 11.11 -37.72
CA LEU A 251 11.73 11.51 -36.63
C LEU A 251 12.28 12.92 -36.88
N LYS A 252 12.82 13.57 -35.84
CA LYS A 252 13.35 14.95 -35.92
C LYS A 252 12.37 15.95 -36.56
N THR A 253 11.07 15.71 -36.39
CA THR A 253 10.00 16.45 -37.05
C THR A 253 9.02 16.95 -36.00
N ALA A 254 9.42 18.02 -35.30
CA ALA A 254 8.59 18.65 -34.30
C ALA A 254 7.36 19.35 -34.93
N VAL A 255 6.18 19.09 -34.37
CA VAL A 255 4.95 19.81 -34.67
C VAL A 255 4.91 21.08 -33.82
N LYS A 256 4.89 22.26 -34.44
CA LYS A 256 4.90 23.56 -33.72
C LYS A 256 3.52 23.96 -33.25
N HIS A 257 2.52 23.83 -34.12
CA HIS A 257 1.14 24.10 -33.76
C HIS A 257 0.16 23.38 -34.68
N VAL A 258 -1.10 23.35 -34.24
CA VAL A 258 -2.22 22.76 -34.98
C VAL A 258 -3.33 23.79 -35.16
N THR A 259 -3.95 23.80 -36.34
CA THR A 259 -5.16 24.57 -36.66
C THR A 259 -6.21 23.65 -37.28
N ASN A 260 -7.48 24.06 -37.25
CA ASN A 260 -8.52 23.41 -38.05
C ASN A 260 -8.76 24.20 -39.33
N ASP A 261 -8.90 23.50 -40.44
CA ASP A 261 -9.40 24.06 -41.69
C ASP A 261 -10.93 24.24 -41.62
N PRO A 262 -11.54 25.09 -42.48
CA PRO A 262 -12.99 25.34 -42.46
C PRO A 262 -13.87 24.10 -42.69
N ASP A 263 -13.31 23.06 -43.31
CA ASP A 263 -13.98 21.78 -43.55
C ASP A 263 -13.91 20.81 -42.35
N GLY A 264 -13.31 21.25 -41.24
CA GLY A 264 -13.17 20.48 -40.01
C GLY A 264 -11.90 19.63 -39.92
N ARG A 265 -11.12 19.51 -41.01
CA ARG A 265 -9.84 18.79 -40.99
C ARG A 265 -8.80 19.53 -40.16
N VAL A 266 -7.78 18.80 -39.73
CA VAL A 266 -6.75 19.30 -38.84
C VAL A 266 -5.46 19.49 -39.63
N ARG A 267 -4.90 20.70 -39.57
CA ARG A 267 -3.64 21.08 -40.21
C ARG A 267 -2.52 21.14 -39.19
N LEU A 268 -1.48 20.34 -39.43
CA LEU A 268 -0.22 20.34 -38.69
C LEU A 268 0.71 21.37 -39.31
N HIS A 269 1.33 22.20 -38.47
CA HIS A 269 2.40 23.13 -38.86
C HIS A 269 3.71 22.63 -38.29
N LEU A 270 4.62 22.21 -39.16
CA LEU A 270 5.89 21.59 -38.80
C LEU A 270 6.98 22.64 -38.57
N GLU A 271 8.02 22.27 -37.83
CA GLU A 271 9.14 23.18 -37.54
C GLU A 271 9.86 23.70 -38.78
N ASN A 272 9.95 22.88 -39.83
CA ASN A 272 10.57 23.22 -41.12
C ASN A 272 9.70 24.11 -42.02
N GLY A 273 8.55 24.59 -41.53
CA GLY A 273 7.62 25.45 -42.27
C GLY A 273 6.66 24.71 -43.21
N LYS A 274 6.76 23.38 -43.34
CA LYS A 274 5.79 22.58 -44.10
C LYS A 274 4.49 22.44 -43.31
N THR A 275 3.39 22.27 -44.03
CA THR A 275 2.08 21.96 -43.43
C THR A 275 1.50 20.70 -44.04
N GLU A 276 0.80 19.92 -43.21
CA GLU A 276 0.17 18.67 -43.62
C GLU A 276 -1.25 18.63 -43.06
N VAL A 277 -2.20 18.10 -43.83
CA VAL A 277 -3.61 18.02 -43.45
C VAL A 277 -4.00 16.58 -43.16
N PHE A 278 -4.78 16.40 -42.09
CA PHE A 278 -5.25 15.13 -41.56
C PHE A 278 -6.74 15.21 -41.20
N ASP A 279 -7.43 14.08 -41.27
CA ASP A 279 -8.82 13.99 -40.81
C ASP A 279 -8.91 13.94 -39.28
N HIS A 280 -7.84 13.47 -38.63
CA HIS A 280 -7.77 13.35 -37.18
C HIS A 280 -6.33 13.46 -36.67
N VAL A 281 -6.13 14.04 -35.49
CA VAL A 281 -4.83 14.17 -34.83
C VAL A 281 -4.91 13.70 -33.39
N ILE A 282 -4.03 12.78 -33.01
CA ILE A 282 -3.82 12.37 -31.62
C ILE A 282 -2.56 13.08 -31.13
N LEU A 283 -2.72 14.04 -30.22
CA LEU A 283 -1.62 14.67 -29.50
C LEU A 283 -1.23 13.77 -28.32
N ALA A 284 -0.20 12.95 -28.53
CA ALA A 284 0.35 11.98 -27.58
C ALA A 284 1.61 12.53 -26.87
N THR A 285 1.57 13.81 -26.51
CA THR A 285 2.66 14.56 -25.86
C THR A 285 2.36 14.82 -24.38
N HIS A 286 3.26 15.50 -23.65
CA HIS A 286 2.91 16.05 -22.34
C HIS A 286 1.78 17.09 -22.45
N GLY A 287 1.01 17.29 -21.38
CA GLY A 287 -0.19 18.14 -21.41
C GLY A 287 0.11 19.62 -21.65
N ASP A 288 1.23 20.11 -21.12
CA ASP A 288 1.75 21.44 -21.40
C ASP A 288 2.22 21.60 -22.85
N GLN A 289 2.89 20.59 -23.41
CA GLN A 289 3.26 20.55 -24.83
C GLN A 289 2.02 20.53 -25.73
N ALA A 290 1.02 19.71 -25.41
CA ALA A 290 -0.24 19.65 -26.13
C ALA A 290 -0.93 21.02 -26.11
N TYR A 291 -0.95 21.69 -24.95
CA TYR A 291 -1.45 23.06 -24.86
C TYR A 291 -0.68 24.03 -25.75
N GLN A 292 0.66 24.01 -25.75
CA GLN A 292 1.44 24.90 -26.63
C GLN A 292 1.14 24.65 -28.11
N ILE A 293 1.01 23.38 -28.52
CA ILE A 293 0.70 23.00 -29.90
C ILE A 293 -0.66 23.55 -30.34
N ILE A 294 -1.69 23.45 -29.50
CA ILE A 294 -3.03 23.94 -29.87
C ILE A 294 -3.22 25.43 -29.61
N LYS A 295 -2.37 26.07 -28.80
CA LYS A 295 -2.55 27.43 -28.26
C LYS A 295 -3.00 28.47 -29.28
N PRO A 296 -2.48 28.52 -30.53
CA PRO A 296 -2.92 29.50 -31.51
C PRO A 296 -4.38 29.34 -31.97
N SER A 297 -4.93 28.12 -31.90
CA SER A 297 -6.30 27.79 -32.33
C SER A 297 -7.18 27.27 -31.20
N ALA A 298 -6.72 27.35 -29.95
CA ALA A 298 -7.39 26.74 -28.80
C ALA A 298 -8.75 27.42 -28.52
N THR A 299 -9.78 26.60 -28.32
CA THR A 299 -11.07 27.09 -27.82
C THR A 299 -10.94 27.57 -26.37
N ALA A 300 -11.93 28.33 -25.89
CA ALA A 300 -11.94 28.80 -24.50
C ALA A 300 -11.91 27.64 -23.49
N GLU A 301 -12.62 26.55 -23.79
CA GLU A 301 -12.66 25.36 -22.92
C GLU A 301 -11.33 24.58 -22.95
N GLU A 302 -10.75 24.38 -24.14
CA GLU A 302 -9.42 23.78 -24.27
C GLU A 302 -8.36 24.57 -23.50
N LYS A 303 -8.39 25.90 -23.58
CA LYS A 303 -7.49 26.77 -22.84
C LYS A 303 -7.67 26.63 -21.34
N ALA A 304 -8.91 26.61 -20.85
CA ALA A 304 -9.21 26.48 -19.42
C ALA A 304 -8.73 25.13 -18.84
N ILE A 305 -8.86 24.05 -19.61
CA ILE A 305 -8.48 22.71 -19.18
C ILE A 305 -6.98 22.49 -19.33
N LEU A 306 -6.43 22.67 -20.54
CA LEU A 306 -5.07 22.24 -20.86
C LEU A 306 -3.97 23.11 -20.22
N SER A 307 -4.26 24.39 -19.93
CA SER A 307 -3.32 25.27 -19.22
C SER A 307 -3.06 24.85 -17.76
N SER A 308 -3.87 23.95 -17.21
CA SER A 308 -3.71 23.43 -15.85
C SER A 308 -2.65 22.32 -15.75
N PHE A 309 -2.29 21.69 -16.86
CA PHE A 309 -1.26 20.66 -16.89
C PHE A 309 0.12 21.30 -16.99
N LYS A 310 1.00 20.93 -16.07
CA LYS A 310 2.39 21.39 -16.02
C LYS A 310 3.29 20.19 -15.83
N THR A 311 4.55 20.33 -16.24
CA THR A 311 5.59 19.33 -15.97
C THR A 311 6.74 19.93 -15.17
N SER A 312 7.52 19.05 -14.56
CA SER A 312 8.83 19.36 -14.01
C SER A 312 9.90 18.53 -14.70
N GLU A 313 10.98 19.19 -15.09
CA GLU A 313 12.15 18.56 -15.67
C GLU A 313 13.00 17.88 -14.58
N ASN A 314 13.51 16.70 -14.89
CA ASN A 314 14.34 15.88 -14.03
C ASN A 314 15.54 15.37 -14.81
N THR A 315 16.73 15.46 -14.21
CA THR A 315 17.96 14.96 -14.81
C THR A 315 18.19 13.51 -14.40
N CYS A 316 18.42 12.65 -15.37
CA CYS A 316 18.72 11.23 -15.19
C CYS A 316 20.18 10.96 -15.59
N VAL A 317 20.93 10.30 -14.71
CA VAL A 317 22.34 9.99 -14.94
C VAL A 317 22.57 8.49 -14.81
N LEU A 318 23.12 7.88 -15.86
CA LEU A 318 23.58 6.48 -15.87
C LEU A 318 25.07 6.42 -15.49
N HIS A 319 25.41 5.74 -14.39
CA HIS A 319 26.76 5.70 -13.85
C HIS A 319 27.04 4.46 -12.97
N SER A 320 28.28 4.38 -12.45
CA SER A 320 28.74 3.32 -11.51
C SER A 320 29.26 3.87 -10.16
N ASP A 321 29.13 5.17 -9.90
CA ASP A 321 29.53 5.79 -8.63
C ASP A 321 28.70 5.34 -7.42
N LEU A 322 29.32 4.56 -6.52
CA LEU A 322 28.72 4.04 -5.29
C LEU A 322 28.43 5.12 -4.22
N SER A 323 28.92 6.34 -4.37
CA SER A 323 28.59 7.44 -3.44
C SER A 323 27.10 7.82 -3.47
N HIS A 324 26.38 7.37 -4.51
CA HIS A 324 24.94 7.50 -4.71
C HIS A 324 24.12 6.33 -4.16
N LEU A 325 24.73 5.42 -3.40
CA LEU A 325 24.03 4.39 -2.64
C LEU A 325 24.15 4.66 -1.13
N PRO A 326 23.27 4.04 -0.30
CA PRO A 326 23.43 4.07 1.15
C PRO A 326 24.82 3.59 1.57
N ARG A 327 25.36 4.15 2.66
CA ARG A 327 26.69 3.78 3.15
C ARG A 327 26.75 2.32 3.60
N ARG A 328 25.65 1.80 4.12
CA ARG A 328 25.53 0.41 4.57
C ARG A 328 24.93 -0.44 3.46
N GLN A 329 25.66 -1.47 3.04
CA GLN A 329 25.23 -2.36 1.96
C GLN A 329 23.92 -3.10 2.28
N ASN A 330 23.64 -3.42 3.55
CA ASN A 330 22.38 -4.03 3.94
C ASN A 330 21.17 -3.09 3.84
N ALA A 331 21.38 -1.79 3.58
CA ALA A 331 20.33 -0.84 3.25
C ALA A 331 20.18 -0.63 1.74
N TRP A 332 20.95 -1.33 0.90
CA TRP A 332 20.84 -1.21 -0.55
C TRP A 332 19.55 -1.86 -1.03
N THR A 333 18.80 -1.09 -1.82
CA THR A 333 17.52 -1.52 -2.39
C THR A 333 17.47 -1.24 -3.88
N ALA A 334 16.39 -1.67 -4.53
CA ALA A 334 16.13 -1.31 -5.91
C ALA A 334 16.02 0.22 -6.07
N TRP A 335 15.34 0.88 -5.13
CA TRP A 335 15.12 2.33 -5.10
C TRP A 335 15.76 2.91 -3.83
N ASN A 336 16.75 3.78 -3.97
CA ASN A 336 17.48 4.37 -2.85
C ASN A 336 17.26 5.88 -2.84
N TYR A 337 16.47 6.36 -1.89
CA TYR A 337 16.21 7.78 -1.72
C TYR A 337 17.31 8.42 -0.87
N LEU A 338 18.06 9.34 -1.47
CA LEU A 338 19.10 10.10 -0.81
C LEU A 338 18.62 11.53 -0.51
N THR A 339 18.90 12.00 0.70
CA THR A 339 18.45 13.31 1.16
C THR A 339 19.39 13.89 2.22
N VAL A 340 19.44 15.21 2.29
CA VAL A 340 20.22 15.97 3.27
C VAL A 340 19.28 16.89 4.05
N SER A 341 19.48 17.00 5.35
CA SER A 341 18.72 17.89 6.23
C SER A 341 19.22 19.32 6.06
N SER A 342 18.32 20.29 5.93
CA SER A 342 18.72 21.70 5.90
C SER A 342 19.04 22.21 7.29
N PRO A 343 20.07 23.04 7.45
CA PRO A 343 20.07 24.07 8.48
C PRO A 343 19.15 25.20 8.01
N TRP A 344 17.87 25.17 8.42
CA TRP A 344 16.95 26.32 8.56
C TRP A 344 17.33 27.61 7.78
N THR A 345 17.21 27.62 6.45
CA THR A 345 17.30 28.86 5.64
C THR A 345 16.15 29.04 4.65
N GLY A 346 15.20 28.10 4.58
CA GLY A 346 14.01 28.22 3.73
C GLY A 346 14.29 28.37 2.24
N ARG A 347 15.52 28.08 1.77
CA ARG A 347 15.88 28.22 0.34
C ARG A 347 16.72 27.10 -0.28
N ASP A 348 17.26 26.12 0.46
CA ASP A 348 18.02 25.01 -0.15
C ASP A 348 17.93 23.68 0.63
N VAL A 349 16.89 22.87 0.37
CA VAL A 349 16.77 21.50 0.95
C VAL A 349 16.08 20.46 0.07
N ASP A 350 15.61 20.84 -1.12
CA ASP A 350 14.49 20.11 -1.71
C ASP A 350 14.82 19.39 -3.02
N ARG A 351 16.08 18.97 -3.14
CA ARG A 351 16.52 18.10 -4.24
C ARG A 351 16.31 16.64 -3.84
N VAL A 352 15.22 16.05 -4.34
CA VAL A 352 15.08 14.59 -4.43
C VAL A 352 16.29 14.07 -5.14
N SER A 353 16.98 13.08 -4.57
CA SER A 353 17.88 12.24 -5.35
C SER A 353 17.46 10.79 -5.17
N LEU A 354 17.18 10.12 -6.28
CA LEU A 354 16.71 8.75 -6.29
C LEU A 354 17.65 7.93 -7.15
N THR A 355 18.30 6.95 -6.53
CA THR A 355 19.20 6.02 -7.23
C THR A 355 18.52 4.68 -7.42
N TYR A 356 18.31 4.31 -8.67
CA TYR A 356 17.88 2.98 -9.09
C TYR A 356 19.09 2.06 -9.20
N ASN A 357 19.04 0.91 -8.52
CA ASN A 357 20.04 -0.15 -8.64
C ASN A 357 19.62 -1.11 -9.76
N MET A 358 20.19 -0.95 -10.95
CA MET A 358 19.78 -1.69 -12.14
C MET A 358 20.24 -3.15 -12.10
N ASN A 359 21.24 -3.47 -11.29
CA ASN A 359 21.61 -4.86 -11.02
C ASN A 359 20.47 -5.62 -10.31
N ILE A 360 19.68 -4.94 -9.47
CA ILE A 360 18.50 -5.53 -8.82
C ILE A 360 17.30 -5.48 -9.75
N LEU A 361 17.04 -4.33 -10.39
CA LEU A 361 15.81 -4.11 -11.16
C LEU A 361 15.76 -4.90 -12.47
N GLN A 362 16.89 -5.00 -13.19
CA GLN A 362 16.99 -5.68 -14.48
C GLN A 362 17.86 -6.94 -14.43
N HIS A 363 18.22 -7.41 -13.23
CA HIS A 363 19.06 -8.59 -13.03
C HIS A 363 20.42 -8.51 -13.73
N ILE A 364 20.97 -7.30 -13.90
CA ILE A 364 22.26 -7.10 -14.58
C ILE A 364 23.38 -7.71 -13.72
N PRO A 365 24.12 -8.72 -14.20
CA PRO A 365 25.13 -9.42 -13.41
C PRO A 365 26.29 -8.50 -13.01
N ARG A 366 26.48 -8.30 -11.70
CA ARG A 366 27.56 -7.44 -11.16
C ARG A 366 28.95 -7.96 -11.53
N GLU A 367 29.14 -9.27 -11.61
CA GLU A 367 30.42 -9.87 -11.97
C GLU A 367 30.89 -9.48 -13.38
N ALA A 368 29.95 -9.38 -14.33
CA ALA A 368 30.25 -9.02 -15.71
C ALA A 368 30.31 -7.50 -15.94
N PHE A 369 29.39 -6.75 -15.31
CA PHE A 369 29.17 -5.33 -15.65
C PHE A 369 29.57 -4.33 -14.55
N GLY A 370 29.87 -4.81 -13.35
CA GLY A 370 29.99 -3.98 -12.15
C GLY A 370 28.65 -3.42 -11.69
N ASP A 371 28.70 -2.39 -10.85
CA ASP A 371 27.51 -1.68 -10.40
C ASP A 371 26.97 -0.77 -11.50
N VAL A 372 25.69 -0.95 -11.82
CA VAL A 372 24.96 -0.19 -12.84
C VAL A 372 23.84 0.58 -12.16
N LEU A 373 23.99 1.90 -12.10
CA LEU A 373 23.12 2.78 -11.34
C LEU A 373 22.52 3.85 -12.24
N VAL A 374 21.24 4.14 -12.01
CA VAL A 374 20.56 5.27 -12.64
C VAL A 374 20.11 6.21 -11.54
N THR A 375 20.69 7.41 -11.49
CA THR A 375 20.35 8.42 -10.47
C THR A 375 19.56 9.56 -11.08
N LEU A 376 18.37 9.79 -10.54
CA LEU A 376 17.58 10.97 -10.80
C LEU A 376 17.99 12.09 -9.85
N ASN A 377 18.18 13.29 -10.41
CA ASN A 377 18.45 14.54 -9.72
C ASN A 377 19.53 14.41 -8.64
N PRO A 378 20.76 13.97 -9.00
CA PRO A 378 21.82 13.73 -8.02
C PRO A 378 22.07 14.97 -7.13
N ILE A 379 22.11 14.78 -5.80
CA ILE A 379 22.44 15.87 -4.85
C ILE A 379 23.85 16.42 -5.12
N GLN A 380 24.76 15.53 -5.50
CA GLN A 380 26.13 15.82 -5.89
C GLN A 380 26.40 15.13 -7.22
N GLU A 381 27.07 15.79 -8.16
CA GLU A 381 27.39 15.17 -9.44
C GLU A 381 28.17 13.84 -9.26
N PRO A 382 27.75 12.74 -9.92
CA PRO A 382 28.53 11.52 -9.98
C PRO A 382 29.91 11.77 -10.59
N LYS A 383 30.92 11.05 -10.11
CA LYS A 383 32.29 11.14 -10.64
C LYS A 383 32.31 11.00 -12.18
N PRO A 384 32.90 11.95 -12.93
CA PRO A 384 32.85 11.95 -14.39
C PRO A 384 33.31 10.66 -15.06
N GLU A 385 34.32 10.00 -14.51
CA GLU A 385 34.88 8.74 -15.00
C GLU A 385 33.95 7.53 -14.84
N THR A 386 32.89 7.65 -14.03
CA THR A 386 31.93 6.57 -13.78
C THR A 386 30.66 6.69 -14.62
N VAL A 387 30.47 7.83 -15.29
CA VAL A 387 29.27 8.19 -16.05
C VAL A 387 29.33 7.59 -17.46
N GLN A 388 28.21 7.06 -17.94
CA GLN A 388 28.05 6.63 -19.33
C GLN A 388 26.88 7.29 -20.06
N GLY A 389 25.96 7.96 -19.36
CA GLY A 389 24.83 8.63 -20.00
C GLY A 389 24.20 9.73 -19.14
N ARG A 390 23.61 10.72 -19.81
CA ARG A 390 22.79 11.79 -19.22
C ARG A 390 21.56 12.01 -20.07
N TYR A 391 20.41 12.08 -19.42
CA TYR A 391 19.11 12.24 -20.08
C TYR A 391 18.27 13.22 -19.29
N SER A 392 17.38 13.94 -19.98
CA SER A 392 16.39 14.80 -19.33
C SER A 392 14.99 14.24 -19.56
N TYR A 393 14.18 14.19 -18.50
CA TYR A 393 12.81 13.73 -18.56
C TYR A 393 11.86 14.70 -17.85
N SER A 394 10.69 14.89 -18.44
CA SER A 394 9.62 15.68 -17.83
C SER A 394 8.60 14.76 -17.14
N HIS A 395 8.24 15.11 -15.91
CA HIS A 395 7.20 14.42 -15.13
C HIS A 395 5.98 15.34 -14.91
N PRO A 396 4.74 14.85 -15.01
CA PRO A 396 3.55 15.65 -14.73
C PRO A 396 3.48 16.13 -13.28
N LEU A 397 3.04 17.37 -13.07
CA LEU A 397 2.76 17.93 -11.76
C LEU A 397 1.29 17.73 -11.38
N TYR A 398 1.06 17.11 -10.23
CA TYR A 398 -0.25 16.80 -9.69
C TYR A 398 -0.62 17.77 -8.56
N ASN A 399 -1.38 18.80 -8.92
CA ASN A 399 -1.98 19.75 -7.98
C ASN A 399 -3.52 19.75 -8.15
N PRO A 400 -4.29 20.42 -7.28
CA PRO A 400 -5.75 20.41 -7.35
C PRO A 400 -6.29 20.92 -8.70
N ALA A 401 -5.60 21.86 -9.35
CA ALA A 401 -5.99 22.35 -10.66
C ALA A 401 -5.85 21.29 -11.76
N ALA A 402 -4.72 20.55 -11.78
CA ALA A 402 -4.51 19.45 -12.71
C ALA A 402 -5.55 18.34 -12.51
N ILE A 403 -5.85 17.95 -11.27
CA ILE A 403 -6.88 16.93 -10.97
C ILE A 403 -8.28 17.38 -11.43
N LYS A 404 -8.64 18.65 -11.20
CA LYS A 404 -9.90 19.21 -11.71
C LYS A 404 -9.94 19.22 -13.25
N ALA A 405 -8.82 19.54 -13.89
CA ALA A 405 -8.71 19.52 -15.35
C ALA A 405 -8.84 18.10 -15.93
N GLN A 406 -8.31 17.07 -15.26
CA GLN A 406 -8.52 15.66 -15.67
C GLN A 406 -10.01 15.30 -15.73
N GLN A 407 -10.80 15.72 -14.74
CA GLN A 407 -12.25 15.47 -14.72
C GLN A 407 -12.99 16.19 -15.84
N ALA A 408 -12.49 17.35 -16.26
CA ALA A 408 -13.07 18.12 -17.37
C ALA A 408 -12.57 17.67 -18.75
N LEU A 409 -11.46 16.91 -18.82
CA LEU A 409 -10.82 16.50 -20.06
C LEU A 409 -11.76 15.82 -21.08
N PRO A 410 -12.73 14.97 -20.70
CA PRO A 410 -13.67 14.38 -21.65
C PRO A 410 -14.48 15.40 -22.48
N ARG A 411 -14.64 16.64 -21.99
CA ARG A 411 -15.40 17.69 -22.68
C ARG A 411 -14.73 18.19 -23.96
N ILE A 412 -13.40 18.05 -24.05
CA ILE A 412 -12.62 18.53 -25.21
C ILE A 412 -12.11 17.41 -26.10
N GLN A 413 -12.36 16.14 -25.76
CA GLN A 413 -11.88 15.02 -26.55
C GLN A 413 -12.65 14.89 -27.85
N ASN A 414 -11.93 14.89 -28.98
CA ASN A 414 -12.48 14.65 -30.32
C ASN A 414 -13.64 15.57 -30.71
N THR A 415 -13.66 16.81 -30.22
CA THR A 415 -14.70 17.80 -30.58
C THR A 415 -14.44 18.46 -31.94
N ARG A 416 -13.17 18.54 -32.34
CA ARG A 416 -12.71 19.14 -33.61
C ARG A 416 -11.65 18.29 -34.33
N GLY A 417 -11.76 16.97 -34.26
CA GLY A 417 -10.79 16.05 -34.86
C GLY A 417 -9.44 15.96 -34.12
N ILE A 418 -9.35 16.50 -32.90
CA ILE A 418 -8.15 16.44 -32.05
C ILE A 418 -8.45 15.60 -30.82
N SER A 419 -7.57 14.65 -30.51
CA SER A 419 -7.60 13.87 -29.27
C SER A 419 -6.34 14.10 -28.46
N TYR A 420 -6.48 14.12 -27.14
CA TYR A 420 -5.37 14.34 -26.22
C TYR A 420 -5.07 13.04 -25.46
N ALA A 421 -3.83 12.56 -25.52
CA ALA A 421 -3.40 11.34 -24.87
C ALA A 421 -2.04 11.56 -24.19
N GLY A 422 -1.81 10.88 -23.07
CA GLY A 422 -0.56 10.98 -22.32
C GLY A 422 -0.73 10.53 -20.88
N ALA A 423 0.38 10.24 -20.20
CA ALA A 423 0.34 9.75 -18.81
C ALA A 423 -0.33 10.75 -17.83
N TRP A 424 -0.29 12.03 -18.17
CA TRP A 424 -0.92 13.13 -17.43
C TRP A 424 -2.45 13.09 -17.40
N THR A 425 -3.10 12.22 -18.18
CA THR A 425 -4.57 12.07 -18.13
C THR A 425 -5.05 11.30 -16.88
N LYS A 426 -4.15 10.59 -16.19
CA LYS A 426 -4.40 9.90 -14.91
C LYS A 426 -3.21 10.08 -13.94
N TYR A 427 -2.63 9.03 -13.37
CA TYR A 427 -1.63 9.13 -12.28
C TYR A 427 -0.19 9.40 -12.74
N GLY A 428 0.08 9.37 -14.05
CA GLY A 428 1.39 9.72 -14.61
C GLY A 428 2.26 8.50 -14.91
N PHE A 429 1.69 7.30 -14.86
CA PHE A 429 2.39 6.05 -15.08
C PHE A 429 2.34 5.61 -16.54
N HIS A 430 3.14 4.60 -16.86
CA HIS A 430 3.22 4.11 -18.23
C HIS A 430 1.91 3.45 -18.69
N GLU A 431 1.18 2.74 -17.81
CA GLU A 431 -0.19 2.27 -18.08
C GLU A 431 -1.12 3.44 -18.43
N ASP A 432 -1.05 4.55 -17.69
CA ASP A 432 -1.92 5.70 -17.92
C ASP A 432 -1.69 6.30 -19.31
N GLY A 433 -0.41 6.45 -19.68
CA GLY A 433 -0.03 6.90 -21.01
C GLY A 433 -0.50 5.94 -22.08
N PHE A 434 -0.11 4.66 -21.97
CA PHE A 434 -0.42 3.63 -22.94
C PHE A 434 -1.94 3.47 -23.14
N SER A 435 -2.70 3.33 -22.05
CA SER A 435 -4.16 3.18 -22.10
C SER A 435 -4.88 4.42 -22.62
N SER A 436 -4.37 5.63 -22.38
CA SER A 436 -4.96 6.85 -22.97
C SER A 436 -4.85 6.86 -24.51
N GLY A 437 -3.74 6.35 -25.06
CA GLY A 437 -3.57 6.18 -26.50
C GLY A 437 -4.49 5.11 -27.09
N LEU A 438 -4.58 3.96 -26.43
CA LEU A 438 -5.54 2.90 -26.80
C LEU A 438 -6.98 3.44 -26.80
N TYR A 439 -7.34 4.19 -25.76
CA TYR A 439 -8.66 4.78 -25.63
C TYR A 439 -8.96 5.75 -26.78
N ALA A 440 -8.03 6.64 -27.13
CA ALA A 440 -8.21 7.56 -28.26
C ALA A 440 -8.41 6.79 -29.59
N ALA A 441 -7.63 5.74 -29.82
CA ALA A 441 -7.77 4.89 -31.01
C ALA A 441 -9.12 4.14 -31.04
N GLN A 442 -9.56 3.58 -29.91
CA GLN A 442 -10.80 2.81 -29.82
C GLN A 442 -12.04 3.72 -29.86
N ALA A 443 -12.10 4.72 -28.99
CA ALA A 443 -13.28 5.55 -28.78
C ALA A 443 -13.52 6.55 -29.92
N HIS A 444 -12.46 7.11 -30.51
CA HIS A 444 -12.58 8.19 -31.51
C HIS A 444 -12.41 7.72 -32.95
N LEU A 445 -11.75 6.57 -33.15
CA LEU A 445 -11.41 6.03 -34.47
C LEU A 445 -11.89 4.58 -34.68
N GLY A 446 -12.53 3.96 -33.68
CA GLY A 446 -13.17 2.65 -33.85
C GLY A 446 -12.21 1.46 -33.91
N ALA A 447 -10.97 1.60 -33.42
CA ALA A 447 -10.03 0.49 -33.32
C ALA A 447 -10.59 -0.62 -32.41
N LYS A 448 -10.41 -1.89 -32.82
CA LYS A 448 -10.81 -3.05 -32.01
C LYS A 448 -9.58 -3.67 -31.35
N LEU A 449 -9.59 -3.73 -30.03
CA LEU A 449 -8.53 -4.34 -29.25
C LEU A 449 -8.74 -5.87 -29.17
N PRO A 450 -7.66 -6.68 -29.13
CA PRO A 450 -7.75 -8.13 -28.98
C PRO A 450 -8.07 -8.58 -27.54
N PHE A 451 -8.27 -7.64 -26.62
CA PHE A 451 -8.61 -7.86 -25.22
C PHE A 451 -9.58 -6.77 -24.75
N GLU A 452 -10.25 -7.01 -23.63
CA GLU A 452 -11.13 -6.02 -23.00
C GLU A 452 -10.31 -4.89 -22.37
N PHE A 453 -10.69 -3.65 -22.67
CA PHE A 453 -10.06 -2.47 -22.09
C PHE A 453 -10.46 -2.34 -20.61
N VAL A 454 -9.49 -2.23 -19.72
CA VAL A 454 -9.72 -2.13 -18.27
C VAL A 454 -9.37 -0.74 -17.76
N ASP A 455 -10.25 -0.09 -17.02
CA ASP A 455 -9.90 1.14 -16.32
C ASP A 455 -9.04 0.87 -15.08
N SER A 456 -7.75 1.15 -15.18
CA SER A 456 -6.76 1.01 -14.10
C SER A 456 -7.01 1.93 -12.89
N THR A 457 -7.89 2.94 -12.99
CA THR A 457 -8.15 3.91 -11.91
C THR A 457 -8.71 3.26 -10.64
N TYR A 458 -9.51 2.20 -10.79
CA TYR A 458 -10.13 1.46 -9.69
C TYR A 458 -9.81 -0.03 -9.76
N SER A 459 -8.55 -0.38 -10.04
CA SER A 459 -8.13 -1.79 -10.13
C SER A 459 -8.45 -2.62 -8.88
N ARG A 460 -8.58 -1.97 -7.70
CA ARG A 460 -8.99 -2.61 -6.44
C ARG A 460 -10.42 -2.29 -5.99
N GLY A 461 -11.22 -1.71 -6.88
CA GLY A 461 -12.57 -1.20 -6.60
C GLY A 461 -12.59 0.22 -6.04
N LYS A 462 -13.80 0.73 -5.75
CA LYS A 462 -14.00 2.11 -5.29
C LYS A 462 -13.75 2.31 -3.80
N GLN A 463 -14.01 1.30 -2.97
CA GLN A 463 -13.89 1.43 -1.52
C GLN A 463 -13.24 0.20 -0.88
N PRO A 464 -12.36 0.38 0.11
CA PRO A 464 -11.73 -0.73 0.82
C PRO A 464 -12.74 -1.44 1.72
N LYS A 465 -12.91 -2.75 1.52
CA LYS A 465 -13.69 -3.61 2.42
C LYS A 465 -12.83 -4.07 3.59
N LEU A 466 -13.20 -3.67 4.80
CA LEU A 466 -12.49 -4.06 6.02
C LEU A 466 -13.05 -5.38 6.56
N GLY A 467 -12.25 -6.43 6.52
CA GLY A 467 -12.53 -7.69 7.24
C GLY A 467 -12.29 -7.59 8.76
N LEU A 468 -12.70 -8.62 9.50
CA LEU A 468 -12.52 -8.72 10.97
C LEU A 468 -11.05 -8.58 11.40
N THR A 469 -10.12 -9.10 10.61
CA THR A 469 -8.67 -8.99 10.86
C THR A 469 -8.20 -7.53 10.84
N ASN A 470 -8.70 -6.72 9.90
CA ASN A 470 -8.37 -5.29 9.83
C ASN A 470 -8.97 -4.53 11.02
N LEU A 471 -10.19 -4.86 11.43
CA LEU A 471 -10.84 -4.24 12.59
C LEU A 471 -10.07 -4.54 13.88
N PHE A 472 -9.62 -5.78 14.06
CA PHE A 472 -8.79 -6.18 15.19
C PHE A 472 -7.43 -5.48 15.19
N ALA A 473 -6.75 -5.41 14.04
CA ALA A 473 -5.49 -4.68 13.89
C ALA A 473 -5.66 -3.18 14.23
N ARG A 474 -6.74 -2.55 13.73
CA ARG A 474 -7.08 -1.15 14.05
C ARG A 474 -7.33 -0.95 15.55
N LEU A 475 -8.01 -1.89 16.21
CA LEU A 475 -8.23 -1.84 17.67
C LEU A 475 -6.90 -1.86 18.44
N ILE A 476 -5.98 -2.76 18.08
CA ILE A 476 -4.65 -2.83 18.70
C ILE A 476 -3.89 -1.51 18.49
N ILE A 477 -3.89 -0.98 17.27
CA ILE A 477 -3.22 0.29 16.95
C ILE A 477 -3.81 1.44 17.79
N LEU A 478 -5.13 1.50 17.97
CA LEU A 478 -5.79 2.51 18.81
C LEU A 478 -5.41 2.38 20.28
N ILE A 479 -5.34 1.16 20.81
CA ILE A 479 -4.89 0.90 22.18
C ILE A 479 -3.46 1.42 22.36
N ILE A 480 -2.55 1.09 21.44
CA ILE A 480 -1.16 1.56 21.50
C ILE A 480 -1.10 3.10 21.38
N GLN A 481 -1.86 3.70 20.45
CA GLN A 481 -1.91 5.15 20.29
C GLN A 481 -2.34 5.85 21.58
N ILE A 482 -3.42 5.39 22.22
CA ILE A 482 -4.00 6.05 23.40
C ILE A 482 -3.16 5.80 24.66
N PHE A 483 -2.73 4.57 24.89
CA PHE A 483 -2.12 4.19 26.17
C PHE A 483 -0.59 4.30 26.18
N VAL A 484 0.06 4.22 25.01
CA VAL A 484 1.51 4.32 24.91
C VAL A 484 1.91 5.69 24.36
N ILE A 485 1.50 6.01 23.15
CA ILE A 485 1.97 7.22 22.44
C ILE A 485 1.44 8.50 23.10
N ASP A 486 0.12 8.66 23.21
CA ASP A 486 -0.50 9.85 23.79
C ASP A 486 -0.10 10.03 25.26
N LEU A 487 0.04 8.94 26.00
CA LEU A 487 0.51 8.97 27.39
C LEU A 487 1.96 9.46 27.46
N MET A 488 2.86 8.90 26.65
CA MET A 488 4.25 9.34 26.58
C MET A 488 4.33 10.81 26.16
N GLU A 489 3.63 11.23 25.11
CA GLU A 489 3.61 12.62 24.66
C GLU A 489 3.10 13.56 25.77
N ARG A 490 2.07 13.19 26.53
CA ARG A 490 1.61 13.98 27.70
C ARG A 490 2.64 14.05 28.82
N ILE A 491 3.36 12.96 29.08
CA ILE A 491 4.43 12.90 30.10
C ILE A 491 5.62 13.77 29.66
N PHE A 492 6.07 13.68 28.41
CA PHE A 492 7.19 14.46 27.88
C PHE A 492 6.84 15.94 27.68
N ARG A 493 5.60 16.26 27.29
CA ARG A 493 5.09 17.64 27.17
C ARG A 493 4.97 18.33 28.54
N ARG A 494 4.80 17.57 29.63
CA ARG A 494 4.96 18.09 31.01
C ARG A 494 6.41 18.36 31.39
N ARG A 495 7.38 17.67 30.80
CA ARG A 495 8.83 17.89 31.01
C ARG A 495 9.38 19.10 30.26
N HIS A 496 8.85 19.43 29.08
CA HIS A 496 9.29 20.57 28.26
C HIS A 496 8.62 21.92 28.59
N ARG A 497 7.87 22.03 29.69
CA ARG A 497 7.23 23.28 30.11
C ARG A 497 8.13 24.20 30.93
N ARG A 498 9.43 24.22 30.64
CA ARG A 498 10.38 25.24 31.12
C ARG A 498 11.34 25.59 30.00
N VAL A 499 11.51 26.90 29.82
CA VAL A 499 12.32 27.62 28.82
C VAL A 499 11.57 27.93 27.51
N PRO A 500 10.90 29.11 27.42
CA PRO A 500 10.61 29.71 26.12
C PRO A 500 11.91 30.13 25.43
N PRO A 501 12.01 30.05 24.09
CA PRO A 501 13.17 30.55 23.37
C PRO A 501 13.23 32.08 23.45
N GLN A 502 14.32 32.63 24.01
CA GLN A 502 14.62 34.05 23.88
C GLN A 502 15.28 34.29 22.52
N VAL A 503 14.63 35.10 21.68
CA VAL A 503 15.26 35.73 20.52
C VAL A 503 14.89 37.21 20.55
N ASN A 504 15.90 38.08 20.68
CA ASN A 504 15.84 39.54 20.53
C ASN A 504 14.91 40.33 21.45
N GLY A 505 14.92 40.06 22.76
CA GLY A 505 14.63 41.06 23.80
C GLY A 505 13.28 41.80 23.76
N LEU A 506 12.27 41.27 23.06
CA LEU A 506 10.93 41.86 22.99
C LEU A 506 9.88 40.78 23.29
N ASP A 507 9.18 40.95 24.40
CA ASP A 507 8.03 40.12 24.78
C ASP A 507 6.84 40.43 23.86
N PHE A 508 6.43 39.46 23.04
CA PHE A 508 5.14 39.50 22.35
C PHE A 508 4.14 38.59 23.08
N PRO A 509 2.93 39.07 23.40
CA PRO A 509 1.89 38.20 23.94
C PRO A 509 1.43 37.23 22.85
N SER A 510 1.59 35.94 23.12
CA SER A 510 1.09 34.87 22.27
C SER A 510 -0.44 34.91 22.20
N ILE A 511 -0.99 35.25 21.04
CA ILE A 511 -2.40 35.01 20.72
C ILE A 511 -2.52 33.53 20.37
N GLU A 512 -3.02 32.72 21.30
CA GLU A 512 -3.48 31.35 21.00
C GLU A 512 -4.72 31.42 20.09
N PRO A 513 -4.75 30.74 18.93
CA PRO A 513 -6.02 30.49 18.25
C PRO A 513 -6.77 29.39 19.02
N ARG A 514 -7.88 29.77 19.66
CA ARG A 514 -8.86 28.82 20.21
C ARG A 514 -9.53 28.06 19.06
N TYR A 515 -9.00 26.89 18.71
CA TYR A 515 -9.77 25.86 18.02
C TYR A 515 -10.37 24.91 19.06
N THR A 516 -11.67 25.06 19.27
CA THR A 516 -12.50 24.16 20.06
C THR A 516 -12.48 22.78 19.41
N ARG A 517 -11.87 21.77 20.07
CA ARG A 517 -12.04 20.36 19.71
C ARG A 517 -13.51 19.98 19.94
N MET A 518 -14.27 19.83 18.87
CA MET A 518 -15.59 19.22 18.91
C MET A 518 -15.42 17.71 18.78
N ASN A 519 -15.67 16.98 19.87
CA ASN A 519 -15.76 15.52 19.87
C ASN A 519 -17.00 15.11 19.06
N SER A 520 -16.81 14.47 17.90
CA SER A 520 -17.89 13.80 17.17
C SER A 520 -17.98 12.35 17.65
N PHE A 521 -18.94 12.08 18.53
CA PHE A 521 -19.45 10.73 18.76
C PHE A 521 -20.57 10.49 17.75
N TYR A 522 -20.41 9.49 16.90
CA TYR A 522 -21.50 8.95 16.08
C TYR A 522 -22.54 8.29 17.01
N GLN A 523 -23.72 8.90 17.13
CA GLN A 523 -24.92 8.20 17.61
C GLN A 523 -25.79 7.86 16.41
N THR A 524 -25.90 6.56 16.17
CA THR A 524 -26.80 5.94 15.21
C THR A 524 -28.25 6.12 15.68
N SER A 525 -29.05 6.77 14.85
CA SER A 525 -30.49 6.97 15.03
C SER A 525 -31.26 5.65 14.94
N TRP A 526 -32.02 5.33 15.99
CA TRP A 526 -33.18 4.45 15.91
C TRP A 526 -34.43 5.32 15.97
N ARG A 527 -35.22 5.28 14.88
CA ARG A 527 -36.59 5.78 14.85
C ARG A 527 -37.46 4.89 15.74
N SER A 528 -38.32 5.48 16.56
CA SER A 528 -39.78 5.36 16.35
C SER A 528 -40.60 6.10 17.41
N LEU A 529 -41.59 6.83 16.89
CA LEU A 529 -42.99 6.88 17.33
C LEU A 529 -43.44 7.90 18.39
N ARG A 530 -44.44 8.65 17.90
CA ARG A 530 -45.57 9.35 18.55
C ARG A 530 -45.24 10.77 19.05
N ALA A 531 -45.79 11.84 18.49
CA ALA A 531 -47.09 12.19 17.90
C ALA A 531 -47.76 13.22 18.81
N SER A 532 -48.38 14.18 18.13
CA SER A 532 -49.45 15.08 18.56
C SER A 532 -48.99 16.36 19.28
N THR A 533 -49.08 17.51 18.58
CA THR A 533 -50.16 18.54 18.63
C THR A 533 -50.06 19.36 19.93
N SER A 534 -50.08 20.69 19.99
CA SER A 534 -50.83 21.71 19.25
C SER A 534 -50.29 23.07 19.76
N SER A 535 -49.97 24.03 18.88
CA SER A 535 -50.79 25.19 18.49
C SER A 535 -51.08 26.26 19.58
N TRP A 536 -50.61 27.47 19.25
CA TRP A 536 -51.26 28.80 19.41
C TRP A 536 -51.38 29.41 20.81
N ALA A 537 -50.79 30.60 21.00
CA ALA A 537 -51.51 31.89 20.94
C ALA A 537 -50.75 33.01 21.67
N CYS A 538 -51.06 34.24 21.25
CA CYS A 538 -50.38 35.50 21.49
C CYS A 538 -50.89 36.27 22.72
N ALA A 539 -50.01 37.10 23.28
CA ALA A 539 -50.15 38.35 24.04
C ALA A 539 -51.47 38.73 24.77
N SER A 540 -51.35 39.14 26.05
CA SER A 540 -51.72 40.50 26.50
C SER A 540 -51.48 40.80 28.00
N CYS A 541 -51.31 42.10 28.27
CA CYS A 541 -51.43 42.86 29.55
C CYS A 541 -50.16 43.06 30.43
N ARG A 542 -49.81 44.26 30.92
CA ARG A 542 -50.28 45.67 30.75
C ARG A 542 -49.30 46.61 31.51
N ARG A 543 -49.02 47.81 30.95
CA ARG A 543 -48.77 49.17 31.55
C ARG A 543 -47.73 49.33 32.69
N ALA A 544 -46.99 50.42 32.90
CA ALA A 544 -47.25 51.85 32.66
C ALA A 544 -45.96 52.70 32.57
N LEU A 545 -46.15 53.94 32.11
CA LEU A 545 -45.21 55.04 31.88
C LEU A 545 -44.54 55.60 33.15
N ALA A 546 -43.30 56.11 33.04
CA ALA A 546 -42.97 57.53 33.20
C ALA A 546 -41.44 57.76 33.19
N ARG A 547 -41.06 58.99 32.85
CA ARG A 547 -39.81 59.47 32.25
C ARG A 547 -39.27 60.61 33.13
N ALA A 548 -37.97 60.65 33.46
CA ALA A 548 -37.24 61.89 33.71
C ALA A 548 -35.71 61.68 33.80
N LYS A 549 -34.96 62.58 33.13
CA LYS A 549 -33.50 62.87 33.14
C LYS A 549 -33.32 64.28 33.78
N PRO A 550 -32.14 64.94 33.85
CA PRO A 550 -30.76 64.54 34.22
C PRO A 550 -29.96 65.58 35.10
N SER A 551 -28.83 65.14 35.72
CA SER A 551 -27.50 65.82 35.96
C SER A 551 -27.37 67.10 36.85
N PRO A 552 -26.14 67.57 37.28
CA PRO A 552 -24.86 66.94 37.69
C PRO A 552 -24.30 67.56 39.04
N PRO A 553 -22.99 67.92 39.21
CA PRO A 553 -21.86 67.15 39.76
C PRO A 553 -21.28 67.72 41.10
N ARG A 554 -20.31 67.05 41.75
CA ARG A 554 -19.32 67.76 42.63
C ARG A 554 -18.02 66.98 42.89
N ARG A 555 -16.92 67.75 42.85
CA ARG A 555 -15.49 67.44 43.05
C ARG A 555 -15.09 67.36 44.53
N SER A 556 -14.00 66.63 44.83
CA SER A 556 -12.87 67.02 45.73
C SER A 556 -11.80 65.90 45.64
N ILE A 557 -10.55 66.08 45.18
CA ILE A 557 -9.41 66.80 45.78
C ILE A 557 -9.06 66.12 47.13
N MET A 558 -7.87 65.57 47.47
CA MET A 558 -6.46 65.93 47.16
C MET A 558 -5.49 64.81 47.64
N ASN A 559 -4.36 64.70 46.92
CA ASN A 559 -2.95 64.61 47.35
C ASN A 559 -2.38 63.54 48.30
N SER A 560 -1.31 62.89 47.76
CA SER A 560 0.06 62.70 48.31
C SER A 560 0.23 61.88 49.61
N ALA A 561 1.24 61.04 49.82
CA ALA A 561 2.57 60.92 49.24
C ALA A 561 3.15 59.52 49.55
N THR A 562 4.03 59.05 48.67
CA THR A 562 5.22 58.19 48.91
C THR A 562 5.36 57.48 50.27
N LYS A 563 5.47 56.14 50.23
CA LYS A 563 6.60 55.44 50.87
C LYS A 563 6.83 54.06 50.27
N LYS A 564 8.08 53.83 49.85
CA LYS A 564 8.68 52.55 49.49
C LYS A 564 8.31 51.48 50.51
N GLN A 565 7.87 50.31 50.03
CA GLN A 565 7.85 49.10 50.84
C GLN A 565 8.46 47.96 50.02
N GLN A 566 9.71 47.64 50.35
CA GLN A 566 10.33 46.38 50.01
C GLN A 566 10.54 45.59 51.30
N GLN A 567 10.14 44.32 51.21
CA GLN A 567 10.48 43.17 52.05
C GLN A 567 9.80 43.02 53.43
N ALA A 568 8.90 42.04 53.49
CA ALA A 568 9.04 40.91 54.42
C ALA A 568 8.28 39.69 53.88
N THR A 569 8.98 38.58 53.70
CA THR A 569 8.48 37.23 53.47
C THR A 569 7.72 36.73 54.70
N GLY A 570 6.52 36.15 54.53
CA GLY A 570 5.82 35.47 55.62
C GLY A 570 4.56 34.72 55.21
N ALA A 571 4.55 33.42 55.50
CA ALA A 571 3.40 32.51 55.68
C ALA A 571 2.62 32.02 54.43
N ALA A 572 2.99 30.82 53.98
CA ALA A 572 2.08 29.92 53.29
C ALA A 572 0.97 29.48 54.27
N GLY A 573 -0.23 30.04 54.12
CA GLY A 573 -1.42 29.58 54.83
C GLY A 573 -1.81 28.17 54.39
N ALA A 574 -2.19 27.31 55.36
CA ALA A 574 -2.66 25.95 55.10
C ALA A 574 -3.84 25.94 54.10
N PRO A 575 -3.92 24.96 53.19
CA PRO A 575 -5.01 24.90 52.22
C PRO A 575 -6.35 24.74 52.93
N SER A 576 -7.38 25.49 52.49
CA SER A 576 -8.73 25.37 53.05
C SER A 576 -9.25 23.93 52.93
N MET A 577 -10.03 23.48 53.92
CA MET A 577 -10.59 22.12 53.97
C MET A 577 -11.38 21.76 52.70
N GLU A 578 -12.02 22.72 52.06
CA GLU A 578 -12.72 22.54 50.78
C GLU A 578 -11.78 22.23 49.61
N ARG A 579 -10.65 22.96 49.49
CA ARG A 579 -9.62 22.66 48.48
C ARG A 579 -8.98 21.29 48.70
N MET A 580 -8.82 20.90 49.96
CA MET A 580 -8.30 19.59 50.30
C MET A 580 -9.30 18.48 49.93
N ALA A 581 -10.60 18.69 50.18
CA ALA A 581 -11.66 17.76 49.82
C ALA A 581 -11.80 17.59 48.29
N GLU A 582 -11.70 18.68 47.51
CA GLU A 582 -11.69 18.62 46.05
C GLU A 582 -10.46 17.89 45.50
N TYR A 583 -9.29 18.14 46.08
CA TYR A 583 -8.05 17.45 45.72
C TYR A 583 -8.16 15.93 45.98
N TYR A 584 -8.69 15.52 47.14
CA TYR A 584 -8.90 14.11 47.44
C TYR A 584 -9.99 13.47 46.58
N ARG A 585 -11.09 14.17 46.25
CA ARG A 585 -12.09 13.66 45.28
C ARG A 585 -11.50 13.45 43.90
N TYR A 586 -10.69 14.39 43.40
CA TYR A 586 -10.02 14.25 42.12
C TYR A 586 -9.02 13.09 42.12
N LYS A 587 -8.21 12.96 43.18
CA LYS A 587 -7.25 11.87 43.36
C LYS A 587 -7.96 10.52 43.45
N ASN A 588 -9.01 10.41 44.26
CA ASN A 588 -9.77 9.16 44.42
C ASN A 588 -10.46 8.74 43.12
N ARG A 589 -11.04 9.68 42.37
CA ARG A 589 -11.62 9.39 41.06
C ARG A 589 -10.57 8.92 40.05
N THR A 590 -9.39 9.55 40.08
CA THR A 590 -8.27 9.18 39.21
C THR A 590 -7.71 7.80 39.57
N THR A 591 -7.50 7.52 40.85
CA THR A 591 -7.10 6.20 41.36
C THR A 591 -8.14 5.14 40.98
N MET A 592 -9.43 5.42 41.15
CA MET A 592 -10.50 4.50 40.76
C MET A 592 -10.43 4.12 39.27
N TYR A 593 -10.22 5.09 38.37
CA TYR A 593 -10.09 4.79 36.94
C TYR A 593 -8.83 3.99 36.61
N TYR A 594 -7.70 4.25 37.26
CA TYR A 594 -6.49 3.44 37.08
C TYR A 594 -6.67 2.01 37.57
N THR A 595 -7.27 1.83 38.75
CA THR A 595 -7.55 0.49 39.30
C THR A 595 -8.51 -0.27 38.39
N LEU A 596 -9.57 0.36 37.90
CA LEU A 596 -10.53 -0.26 36.97
C LEU A 596 -9.85 -0.66 35.65
N SER A 597 -8.94 0.17 35.14
CA SER A 597 -8.20 -0.10 33.90
C SER A 597 -7.24 -1.29 34.06
N ILE A 598 -6.58 -1.41 35.22
CA ILE A 598 -5.70 -2.55 35.52
C ILE A 598 -6.51 -3.85 35.62
N ILE A 599 -7.67 -3.81 36.29
CA ILE A 599 -8.57 -4.97 36.39
C ILE A 599 -9.03 -5.41 35.00
N LEU A 600 -9.56 -4.49 34.18
CA LEU A 600 -10.02 -4.81 32.83
C LEU A 600 -8.88 -5.28 31.92
N GLY A 601 -7.70 -4.66 32.01
CA GLY A 601 -6.52 -5.07 31.27
C GLY A 601 -6.05 -6.48 31.64
N THR A 602 -6.10 -6.82 32.93
CA THR A 602 -5.69 -8.14 33.44
C THR A 602 -6.68 -9.23 33.01
N VAL A 603 -7.99 -8.93 33.06
CA VAL A 603 -9.04 -9.83 32.56
C VAL A 603 -8.91 -10.04 31.05
N ALA A 604 -8.68 -8.98 30.29
CA ALA A 604 -8.48 -9.07 28.84
C ALA A 604 -7.22 -9.86 28.47
N PHE A 605 -6.12 -9.67 29.20
CA PHE A 605 -4.87 -10.42 28.99
C PHE A 605 -5.03 -11.89 29.36
N SER A 606 -5.68 -12.20 30.48
CA SER A 606 -5.98 -13.57 30.89
C SER A 606 -6.84 -14.28 29.85
N TYR A 607 -7.90 -13.63 29.37
CA TYR A 607 -8.77 -14.17 28.32
C TYR A 607 -8.04 -14.34 26.97
N GLY A 608 -7.16 -13.39 26.61
CA GLY A 608 -6.37 -13.43 25.37
C GLY A 608 -5.20 -14.43 25.40
N SER A 609 -4.73 -14.83 26.59
CA SER A 609 -3.60 -15.75 26.74
C SER A 609 -3.92 -17.16 26.23
N VAL A 610 -5.16 -17.63 26.36
CA VAL A 610 -5.60 -18.96 25.93
C VAL A 610 -5.54 -19.13 24.40
N PRO A 611 -6.13 -18.24 23.56
CA PRO A 611 -5.98 -18.35 22.12
C PRO A 611 -4.54 -18.11 21.65
N MET A 612 -3.77 -17.27 22.33
CA MET A 612 -2.35 -17.07 22.03
C MET A 612 -1.51 -18.32 22.29
N TYR A 613 -1.73 -19.00 23.42
CA TYR A 613 -1.10 -20.28 23.74
C TYR A 613 -1.47 -21.36 22.70
N LYS A 614 -2.75 -21.45 22.33
CA LYS A 614 -3.21 -22.37 21.27
C LYS A 614 -2.52 -22.08 19.93
N MET A 615 -2.38 -20.81 19.56
CA MET A 615 -1.69 -20.42 18.33
C MET A 615 -0.23 -20.87 18.34
N ILE A 616 0.49 -20.62 19.45
CA ILE A 616 1.91 -21.00 19.59
C ILE A 616 2.06 -22.51 19.56
N CYS A 617 1.24 -23.27 20.28
CA CYS A 617 1.30 -24.73 20.29
C CYS A 617 1.01 -25.32 18.89
N GLN A 618 0.06 -24.75 18.16
CA GLN A 618 -0.29 -25.18 16.80
C GLN A 618 0.76 -24.82 15.74
N THR A 619 1.55 -23.77 15.95
CA THR A 619 2.61 -23.38 15.00
C THR A 619 3.95 -24.04 15.30
N THR A 620 4.24 -24.32 16.57
CA THR A 620 5.54 -24.87 17.02
C THR A 620 5.54 -26.38 17.24
N GLY A 621 4.37 -27.01 17.30
CA GLY A 621 4.24 -28.44 17.60
C GLY A 621 4.56 -28.81 19.05
N TRP A 622 4.66 -27.80 19.92
CA TRP A 622 5.03 -27.99 21.33
C TRP A 622 3.99 -28.88 22.05
N GLY A 623 4.45 -29.99 22.64
CA GLY A 623 3.59 -30.98 23.31
C GLY A 623 3.10 -32.14 22.44
N GLY A 624 3.67 -32.36 21.24
CA GLY A 624 3.32 -33.51 20.38
C GLY A 624 2.00 -33.33 19.62
N GLN A 625 1.47 -32.10 19.61
CA GLN A 625 0.37 -31.70 18.74
C GLN A 625 0.93 -31.44 17.34
N PRO A 626 0.41 -32.09 16.29
CA PRO A 626 0.88 -31.87 14.94
C PRO A 626 0.64 -30.42 14.52
N VAL A 627 1.70 -29.81 13.99
CA VAL A 627 1.61 -28.50 13.32
C VAL A 627 0.57 -28.64 12.21
N ARG A 628 -0.31 -27.65 12.01
CA ARG A 628 -1.13 -27.62 10.79
C ARG A 628 -0.15 -27.75 9.63
N ALA A 629 -0.14 -28.89 8.97
CA ALA A 629 0.80 -29.18 7.90
C ALA A 629 0.85 -27.97 6.95
N PRO A 630 2.04 -27.50 6.54
CA PRO A 630 2.17 -26.60 5.41
C PRO A 630 1.79 -27.36 4.13
N GLY A 631 0.51 -27.73 4.02
CA GLY A 631 -0.08 -28.37 2.86
C GLY A 631 -0.61 -27.38 1.83
N HIS A 632 -0.61 -26.07 2.12
CA HIS A 632 -1.14 -25.02 1.22
C HIS A 632 -0.37 -23.67 1.32
N GLY A 633 0.97 -23.67 1.27
CA GLY A 633 1.75 -22.43 1.19
C GLY A 633 3.19 -22.65 0.71
N PRO A 634 3.72 -21.77 -0.17
CA PRO A 634 4.99 -22.00 -0.86
C PRO A 634 6.16 -21.69 0.08
N SER A 635 6.94 -22.71 0.43
CA SER A 635 8.20 -22.53 1.15
C SER A 635 9.36 -23.25 0.46
N SER A 636 9.33 -23.32 -0.86
CA SER A 636 10.51 -23.45 -1.71
C SER A 636 10.35 -22.41 -2.83
N SER A 637 11.38 -21.60 -3.00
CA SER A 637 11.50 -20.55 -4.02
C SER A 637 11.75 -21.14 -5.41
N ASP A 638 11.09 -22.25 -5.75
CA ASP A 638 11.35 -23.05 -6.95
C ASP A 638 10.04 -23.17 -7.78
N PRO A 639 9.97 -22.56 -8.98
CA PRO A 639 8.77 -22.55 -9.82
C PRO A 639 8.30 -23.92 -10.33
N ASP A 640 9.16 -24.96 -10.24
CA ASP A 640 8.89 -26.32 -10.71
C ASP A 640 8.56 -27.32 -9.57
N TYR A 641 8.29 -26.81 -8.36
CA TYR A 641 8.04 -27.67 -7.19
C TYR A 641 6.66 -28.35 -7.23
N ASP A 642 6.61 -29.57 -7.78
CA ASP A 642 5.43 -30.44 -7.70
C ASP A 642 5.27 -30.97 -6.26
N PRO A 643 4.15 -30.69 -5.55
CA PRO A 643 3.87 -31.26 -4.24
C PRO A 643 3.90 -32.80 -4.20
N ALA A 644 3.65 -33.47 -5.33
CA ALA A 644 3.73 -34.92 -5.45
C ALA A 644 5.16 -35.46 -5.33
N SER A 645 6.19 -34.62 -5.53
CA SER A 645 7.60 -35.01 -5.36
C SER A 645 7.91 -35.49 -3.93
N ARG A 646 7.19 -35.00 -2.90
CA ARG A 646 7.34 -35.44 -1.50
C ARG A 646 6.85 -36.86 -1.23
N LEU A 647 6.05 -37.43 -2.12
CA LEU A 647 5.50 -38.79 -2.03
C LEU A 647 6.39 -39.82 -2.77
N THR A 648 7.63 -39.44 -3.09
CA THR A 648 8.61 -40.35 -3.68
C THR A 648 9.44 -41.00 -2.56
N PRO A 649 9.43 -42.35 -2.43
CA PRO A 649 10.20 -43.03 -1.41
C PRO A 649 11.70 -42.81 -1.58
N VAL A 650 12.39 -42.36 -0.53
CA VAL A 650 13.86 -42.26 -0.51
C VAL A 650 14.44 -43.65 -0.26
N THR A 651 14.84 -44.34 -1.32
CA THR A 651 15.31 -45.76 -1.26
C THR A 651 16.59 -45.96 -0.46
N ASP A 652 17.42 -44.93 -0.38
CA ASP A 652 18.72 -44.97 0.32
C ASP A 652 18.58 -44.69 1.82
N ALA A 653 17.38 -44.32 2.28
CA ALA A 653 17.09 -44.02 3.68
C ALA A 653 16.72 -45.28 4.47
N ARG A 654 16.87 -45.22 5.80
CA ARG A 654 16.45 -46.30 6.70
C ARG A 654 14.94 -46.29 6.88
N ARG A 655 14.32 -47.47 6.95
CA ARG A 655 12.90 -47.60 7.30
C ARG A 655 12.67 -47.20 8.76
N ILE A 656 11.70 -46.31 8.98
CA ILE A 656 11.26 -45.87 10.30
C ILE A 656 10.08 -46.74 10.72
N ARG A 657 10.12 -47.22 11.97
CA ARG A 657 9.05 -48.01 12.55
C ARG A 657 7.96 -47.09 13.10
N VAL A 658 6.75 -47.22 12.60
CA VAL A 658 5.57 -46.51 13.09
C VAL A 658 4.72 -47.48 13.90
N THR A 659 4.58 -47.22 15.20
CA THR A 659 3.76 -48.00 16.13
C THR A 659 2.41 -47.33 16.36
N PHE A 660 1.35 -48.13 16.50
CA PHE A 660 -0.02 -47.62 16.62
C PHE A 660 -0.57 -47.90 18.01
N ASN A 661 -1.04 -46.84 18.67
CA ASN A 661 -1.71 -46.91 19.97
C ASN A 661 -3.15 -46.40 19.85
N ALA A 662 -4.06 -47.06 20.57
CA ALA A 662 -5.48 -46.74 20.61
C ALA A 662 -5.97 -46.72 22.06
N SER A 663 -6.75 -45.70 22.40
CA SER A 663 -7.40 -45.55 23.70
C SER A 663 -8.80 -44.94 23.54
N VAL A 664 -9.66 -45.17 24.52
CA VAL A 664 -11.01 -44.58 24.62
C VAL A 664 -11.15 -43.93 25.99
N SER A 665 -11.97 -42.89 26.11
CA SER A 665 -12.31 -42.34 27.42
C SER A 665 -13.24 -43.30 28.19
N ASP A 666 -13.15 -43.31 29.52
CA ASP A 666 -13.92 -44.22 30.39
C ASP A 666 -15.45 -44.08 30.24
N ILE A 667 -15.91 -42.92 29.73
CA ILE A 667 -17.33 -42.61 29.50
C ILE A 667 -17.83 -43.04 28.12
N LEU A 668 -16.95 -43.53 27.25
CA LEU A 668 -17.26 -43.99 25.91
C LEU A 668 -17.19 -45.53 25.89
N PRO A 669 -18.33 -46.25 25.85
CA PRO A 669 -18.37 -47.71 25.89
C PRO A 669 -18.00 -48.32 24.52
N TRP A 670 -16.87 -47.90 23.96
CA TRP A 670 -16.34 -48.41 22.71
C TRP A 670 -15.13 -49.31 22.99
N LYS A 671 -14.92 -50.32 22.15
CA LYS A 671 -13.64 -51.02 22.04
C LYS A 671 -12.94 -50.48 20.80
N PHE A 672 -11.81 -49.83 20.98
CA PHE A 672 -11.02 -49.25 19.90
C PHE A 672 -9.60 -49.80 19.94
N VAL A 673 -9.19 -50.49 18.87
CA VAL A 673 -7.88 -51.17 18.80
C VAL A 673 -7.27 -51.00 17.40
N PRO A 674 -5.94 -50.88 17.28
CA PRO A 674 -5.29 -50.90 15.99
C PRO A 674 -5.30 -52.33 15.43
N GLN A 675 -5.57 -52.50 14.14
CA GLN A 675 -5.45 -53.82 13.49
C GLN A 675 -3.99 -54.22 13.29
N GLN A 676 -3.14 -53.27 12.88
CA GLN A 676 -1.69 -53.46 12.82
C GLN A 676 -1.01 -52.80 14.02
N ARG A 677 -0.09 -53.51 14.69
CA ARG A 677 0.66 -52.94 15.82
C ARG A 677 1.80 -52.01 15.37
N GLU A 678 2.44 -52.33 14.25
CA GLU A 678 3.50 -51.52 13.66
C GLU A 678 3.54 -51.66 12.13
N VAL A 679 4.04 -50.62 11.45
CA VAL A 679 4.40 -50.63 10.02
C VAL A 679 5.77 -49.97 9.87
N ARG A 680 6.59 -50.45 8.92
CA ARG A 680 7.92 -49.87 8.64
C ARG A 680 7.93 -49.17 7.29
N VAL A 681 8.09 -47.85 7.29
CA VAL A 681 8.00 -47.01 6.08
C VAL A 681 9.32 -46.29 5.82
N LEU A 682 9.64 -46.07 4.55
CA LEU A 682 10.68 -45.13 4.13
C LEU A 682 10.13 -43.69 4.22
N PRO A 683 10.98 -42.68 4.47
CA PRO A 683 10.61 -41.29 4.23
C PRO A 683 10.13 -41.10 2.77
N GLY A 684 8.99 -40.44 2.60
CA GLY A 684 8.29 -40.29 1.32
C GLY A 684 7.41 -41.47 0.91
N GLU A 685 7.50 -42.64 1.58
CA GLU A 685 6.61 -43.79 1.34
C GLU A 685 5.27 -43.57 2.05
N THR A 686 4.17 -43.68 1.29
CA THR A 686 2.82 -43.64 1.85
C THR A 686 2.44 -44.98 2.46
N ALA A 687 1.81 -44.97 3.64
CA ALA A 687 1.29 -46.15 4.30
C ALA A 687 -0.16 -45.98 4.75
N LEU A 688 -0.87 -47.10 4.76
CA LEU A 688 -2.25 -47.22 5.20
C LEU A 688 -2.32 -48.13 6.43
N ALA A 689 -2.86 -47.60 7.52
CA ALA A 689 -3.13 -48.34 8.75
C ALA A 689 -4.63 -48.37 9.05
N PHE A 690 -5.10 -49.41 9.74
CA PHE A 690 -6.51 -49.57 10.10
C PHE A 690 -6.66 -49.67 11.62
N TYR A 691 -7.72 -49.04 12.12
CA TYR A 691 -8.18 -49.22 13.48
C TYR A 691 -9.62 -49.74 13.46
N THR A 692 -9.95 -50.64 14.38
CA THR A 692 -11.32 -51.15 14.54
C THR A 692 -11.96 -50.51 15.76
N ALA A 693 -13.13 -49.91 15.58
CA ALA A 693 -13.99 -49.45 16.67
C ALA A 693 -15.28 -50.27 16.71
N THR A 694 -15.64 -50.73 17.91
CA THR A 694 -16.91 -51.42 18.18
C THR A 694 -17.67 -50.66 19.27
N ASN A 695 -18.91 -50.26 18.99
CA ASN A 695 -19.79 -49.70 20.00
C ASN A 695 -20.42 -50.83 20.83
N LYS A 696 -20.14 -50.86 22.15
CA LYS A 696 -20.65 -51.90 23.06
C LYS A 696 -21.91 -51.48 23.82
N SER A 697 -22.50 -50.31 23.55
CA SER A 697 -23.75 -49.89 24.19
C SER A 697 -24.98 -50.23 23.37
N ASP A 698 -26.13 -50.22 24.04
CA ASP A 698 -27.47 -50.40 23.43
C ASP A 698 -28.04 -49.14 22.76
N SER A 699 -27.24 -48.08 22.66
CA SER A 699 -27.62 -46.83 22.00
C SER A 699 -26.53 -46.34 21.04
N ASP A 700 -26.94 -45.57 20.05
CA ASP A 700 -26.05 -44.93 19.11
C ASP A 700 -25.22 -43.86 19.82
N ILE A 701 -23.91 -43.87 19.58
CA ILE A 701 -23.00 -42.90 20.19
C ILE A 701 -22.18 -42.22 19.10
N ILE A 702 -21.97 -40.92 19.28
CA ILE A 702 -21.06 -40.13 18.45
C ILE A 702 -19.75 -39.96 19.22
N GLY A 703 -18.65 -40.38 18.59
CA GLY A 703 -17.30 -40.24 19.10
C GLY A 703 -16.48 -39.27 18.26
N VAL A 704 -15.55 -38.55 18.90
CA VAL A 704 -14.54 -37.72 18.25
C VAL A 704 -13.17 -38.20 18.70
N ALA A 705 -12.25 -38.40 17.75
CA ALA A 705 -10.88 -38.82 18.04
C ALA A 705 -9.93 -37.62 18.06
N THR A 706 -8.96 -37.66 18.97
CA THR A 706 -7.77 -36.80 18.92
C THR A 706 -6.54 -37.67 18.74
N TYR A 707 -5.45 -37.09 18.26
CA TYR A 707 -4.22 -37.84 18.03
C TYR A 707 -2.98 -37.07 18.46
N SER A 708 -1.93 -37.83 18.74
CA SER A 708 -0.60 -37.30 19.05
C SER A 708 0.47 -38.18 18.42
N VAL A 709 1.60 -37.55 18.10
CA VAL A 709 2.78 -38.20 17.54
C VAL A 709 3.93 -38.07 18.54
N THR A 710 4.57 -39.19 18.86
CA THR A 710 5.70 -39.26 19.80
C THR A 710 6.90 -39.92 19.13
N PRO A 711 8.13 -39.41 19.26
CA PRO A 711 8.53 -38.18 19.96
C PRO A 711 8.02 -36.89 19.31
N ALA A 712 7.85 -35.82 20.11
CA ALA A 712 7.23 -34.57 19.64
C ALA A 712 7.96 -33.90 18.46
N GLN A 713 9.29 -34.06 18.38
CA GLN A 713 10.11 -33.54 17.28
C GLN A 713 9.81 -34.15 15.91
N VAL A 714 9.10 -35.30 15.87
CA VAL A 714 8.64 -35.93 14.62
C VAL A 714 7.34 -35.31 14.10
N ALA A 715 6.56 -34.67 14.97
CA ALA A 715 5.23 -34.15 14.64
C ALA A 715 5.19 -33.20 13.42
N PRO A 716 6.20 -32.35 13.13
CA PRO A 716 6.24 -31.55 11.92
C PRO A 716 6.40 -32.35 10.63
N TYR A 717 7.02 -33.54 10.70
CA TYR A 717 7.33 -34.40 9.56
C TYR A 717 6.31 -35.53 9.37
N PHE A 718 5.37 -35.70 10.29
CA PHE A 718 4.32 -36.70 10.18
C PHE A 718 3.11 -36.12 9.45
N SER A 719 2.96 -36.49 8.18
CA SER A 719 1.92 -35.96 7.31
C SER A 719 0.79 -36.97 7.11
N LYS A 720 -0.43 -36.53 7.39
CA LYS A 720 -1.61 -37.38 7.43
C LYS A 720 -2.56 -36.98 6.31
N ILE A 721 -2.68 -37.85 5.32
CA ILE A 721 -3.42 -37.61 4.08
C ILE A 721 -4.93 -37.82 4.31
N GLN A 722 -5.34 -38.85 5.07
CA GLN A 722 -6.76 -39.15 5.36
C GLN A 722 -6.96 -39.73 6.77
N CYS A 723 -8.01 -39.33 7.51
CA CYS A 723 -8.39 -39.90 8.83
C CYS A 723 -9.80 -39.55 9.30
N PHE A 724 -10.30 -40.39 10.19
CA PHE A 724 -11.55 -40.25 10.96
C PHE A 724 -11.54 -39.19 12.08
N CYS A 725 -10.52 -38.33 12.13
CA CYS A 725 -10.07 -37.71 13.39
C CYS A 725 -10.51 -36.24 13.54
N PHE A 726 -11.18 -35.73 12.51
CA PHE A 726 -11.80 -34.41 12.50
C PHE A 726 -13.28 -34.46 12.10
N GLU A 727 -13.83 -35.67 11.98
CA GLU A 727 -15.23 -35.91 11.65
C GLU A 727 -15.89 -36.69 12.79
N GLU A 728 -17.12 -36.31 13.11
CA GLU A 728 -17.94 -36.98 14.10
C GLU A 728 -18.24 -38.41 13.61
N GLN A 729 -17.72 -39.41 14.33
CA GLN A 729 -17.97 -40.80 14.01
C GLN A 729 -19.20 -41.26 14.76
N ARG A 730 -20.31 -41.48 14.06
CA ARG A 730 -21.50 -42.12 14.63
C ARG A 730 -21.38 -43.63 14.46
N LEU A 731 -21.39 -44.36 15.58
CA LEU A 731 -21.54 -45.81 15.58
C LEU A 731 -22.89 -46.17 16.20
N ASN A 732 -23.68 -46.95 15.48
CA ASN A 732 -24.94 -47.48 15.97
C ASN A 732 -24.70 -48.49 17.11
N ALA A 733 -25.73 -48.81 17.87
CA ALA A 733 -25.65 -49.83 18.93
C ALA A 733 -25.11 -51.17 18.38
N GLY A 734 -24.04 -51.70 18.98
CA GLY A 734 -23.42 -52.98 18.56
C GLY A 734 -22.57 -52.93 17.28
N GLU A 735 -22.51 -51.78 16.58
CA GLU A 735 -21.83 -51.66 15.29
C GLU A 735 -20.29 -51.75 15.43
N THR A 736 -19.64 -52.41 14.47
CA THR A 736 -18.18 -52.46 14.34
C THR A 736 -17.75 -51.91 12.99
N VAL A 737 -16.83 -50.95 13.00
CA VAL A 737 -16.31 -50.28 11.80
C VAL A 737 -14.79 -50.26 11.80
N ASP A 738 -14.21 -50.51 10.63
CA ASP A 738 -12.79 -50.33 10.36
C ASP A 738 -12.53 -48.94 9.79
N MET A 739 -11.63 -48.21 10.44
CA MET A 739 -11.32 -46.81 10.17
C MET A 739 -9.90 -46.68 9.63
N PRO A 740 -9.72 -46.31 8.34
CA PRO A 740 -8.42 -46.16 7.72
C PRO A 740 -7.71 -44.86 8.15
N VAL A 741 -6.39 -44.94 8.26
CA VAL A 741 -5.47 -43.81 8.43
C VAL A 741 -4.42 -43.88 7.34
N PHE A 742 -4.42 -42.90 6.44
CA PHE A 742 -3.45 -42.80 5.36
C PHE A 742 -2.44 -41.69 5.67
N PHE A 743 -1.14 -42.01 5.67
CA PHE A 743 -0.08 -41.11 6.11
C PHE A 743 1.25 -41.36 5.38
N TYR A 744 2.18 -40.42 5.50
CA TYR A 744 3.59 -40.56 5.10
C TYR A 744 4.49 -39.77 6.05
N LEU A 745 5.79 -40.06 6.04
CA LEU A 745 6.81 -39.27 6.73
C LEU A 745 7.54 -38.39 5.72
N ASP A 746 7.61 -37.08 5.95
CA ASP A 746 8.22 -36.14 5.01
C ASP A 746 9.74 -36.39 4.85
N PRO A 747 10.28 -36.53 3.62
CA PRO A 747 11.72 -36.72 3.38
C PRO A 747 12.63 -35.68 4.05
N ASP A 748 12.15 -34.45 4.28
CA ASP A 748 12.91 -33.37 4.93
C ASP A 748 13.40 -33.74 6.33
N LEU A 749 12.77 -34.74 6.97
CA LEU A 749 13.21 -35.27 8.27
C LEU A 749 14.66 -35.79 8.24
N LEU A 750 15.18 -36.18 7.06
CA LEU A 750 16.55 -36.67 6.91
C LEU A 750 17.58 -35.53 7.01
N ASN A 751 17.18 -34.30 6.70
CA ASN A 751 18.03 -33.11 6.70
C ASN A 751 18.06 -32.41 8.08
N ASP A 752 17.15 -32.77 9.00
CA ASP A 752 17.08 -32.16 10.32
C ASP A 752 18.02 -32.86 11.32
N LEU A 753 18.93 -32.07 11.90
CA LEU A 753 19.85 -32.51 12.95
C LEU A 753 19.12 -33.08 14.17
N ASN A 754 17.92 -32.59 14.50
CA ASN A 754 17.12 -33.03 15.65
C ASN A 754 16.44 -34.40 15.42
N MET A 755 16.41 -34.89 14.18
CA MET A 755 15.84 -36.18 13.82
C MET A 755 16.87 -37.32 13.86
N ARG A 756 18.15 -37.01 14.13
CA ARG A 756 19.22 -38.01 14.23
C ARG A 756 18.94 -39.02 15.35
N GLY A 757 18.91 -40.31 15.00
CA GLY A 757 18.74 -41.42 15.94
C GLY A 757 17.29 -41.80 16.23
N ILE A 758 16.31 -41.12 15.66
CA ILE A 758 14.90 -41.49 15.78
C ILE A 758 14.60 -42.60 14.77
N ASN A 759 14.35 -43.80 15.29
CA ASN A 759 13.99 -44.96 14.48
C ASN A 759 12.54 -45.42 14.70
N GLU A 760 11.85 -44.78 15.64
CA GLU A 760 10.52 -45.19 16.09
C GLU A 760 9.62 -43.97 16.29
N VAL A 761 8.39 -44.09 15.78
CA VAL A 761 7.35 -43.07 15.84
C VAL A 761 6.08 -43.73 16.33
N THR A 762 5.49 -43.24 17.41
CA THR A 762 4.22 -43.74 17.92
C THR A 762 3.09 -42.80 17.56
N LEU A 763 2.11 -43.31 16.81
CA LEU A 763 0.86 -42.63 16.52
C LEU A 763 -0.22 -43.10 17.50
N SER A 764 -0.61 -42.21 18.40
CA SER A 764 -1.62 -42.50 19.43
C SER A 764 -2.94 -41.83 19.08
N TYR A 765 -4.03 -42.60 19.08
CA TYR A 765 -5.39 -42.09 19.00
C TYR A 765 -6.15 -42.29 20.30
N THR A 766 -6.91 -41.28 20.69
CA THR A 766 -7.84 -41.34 21.82
C THR A 766 -9.22 -40.86 21.40
N PHE A 767 -10.23 -41.71 21.58
CA PHE A 767 -11.63 -41.36 21.33
C PHE A 767 -12.34 -40.82 22.57
N PHE A 768 -13.17 -39.81 22.36
CA PHE A 768 -14.02 -39.19 23.38
C PHE A 768 -15.48 -39.18 22.94
N LYS A 769 -16.40 -39.38 23.90
CA LYS A 769 -17.85 -39.22 23.67
C LYS A 769 -18.17 -37.74 23.40
N ALA A 770 -18.80 -37.44 22.26
CA ALA A 770 -19.31 -36.11 21.99
C ALA A 770 -20.58 -35.86 22.84
N LYS A 771 -20.66 -34.69 23.50
CA LYS A 771 -21.85 -34.27 24.27
C LYS A 771 -22.65 -33.24 23.47
N TYR A 772 -23.80 -33.65 22.96
CA TYR A 772 -24.82 -32.72 22.45
C TYR A 772 -25.85 -32.44 23.54
N ASP A 773 -26.35 -31.21 23.61
CA ASP A 773 -27.57 -30.92 24.36
C ASP A 773 -28.81 -31.42 23.59
N ASN A 774 -29.98 -31.43 24.26
CA ASN A 774 -31.25 -31.85 23.65
C ASN A 774 -31.69 -30.98 22.45
N ASN A 775 -30.95 -29.91 22.13
CA ASN A 775 -31.20 -28.99 21.03
C ASN A 775 -30.13 -29.11 19.91
N GLY A 776 -29.23 -30.10 19.98
CA GLY A 776 -28.23 -30.38 18.96
C GLY A 776 -26.96 -29.51 19.02
N ASN A 777 -26.72 -28.75 20.08
CA ASN A 777 -25.51 -27.94 20.22
C ASN A 777 -24.40 -28.67 21.00
N PHE A 778 -23.15 -28.47 20.57
CA PHE A 778 -21.95 -29.02 21.18
C PHE A 778 -21.66 -28.40 22.56
N LYS A 779 -21.65 -29.19 23.64
CA LYS A 779 -21.11 -28.77 24.94
C LYS A 779 -19.61 -29.08 24.98
N GLY A 780 -18.78 -28.02 24.95
CA GLY A 780 -17.33 -28.15 25.15
C GLY A 780 -16.97 -28.89 26.44
N PHE A 781 -15.81 -29.55 26.43
CA PHE A 781 -15.31 -30.34 27.56
C PHE A 781 -15.25 -29.50 28.84
N PRO A 782 -15.73 -30.02 29.99
CA PRO A 782 -15.55 -29.32 31.26
C PRO A 782 -14.07 -29.30 31.60
N THR A 783 -13.49 -28.11 31.68
CA THR A 783 -12.23 -27.90 32.40
C THR A 783 -12.46 -28.30 33.86
N THR A 784 -11.67 -29.27 34.35
CA THR A 784 -11.58 -29.59 35.76
C THR A 784 -11.43 -28.31 36.57
N THR A 785 -12.40 -28.06 37.45
CA THR A 785 -12.44 -26.96 38.41
C THR A 785 -11.33 -27.05 39.45
#